data_AF-A0A7S4VBM4-F1
#
_entry.id   AF-A0A7S4VBM4-F1
#
_cell.length_a   1.000
_cell.length_b   1.000
_cell.length_c   1.000
_cell.angle_alpha   90.00
_cell.angle_beta   90.00
_cell.angle_gamma   90.00
#
_symmetry.space_group_name_H-M   'P 1'
#
loop_
_entity.id
_entity.type
_entity.pdbx_description
1 polymer ?
#
loop_
_entity_poly.entity_id
_entity_poly.type
_entity_poly.pdbx_seq_one_letter_code
_entity_poly.pdbx_strand_id
1 'polypeptide(L)'
;ALWTKTGDVPPSHQRKKNDWTTFVMPSRDPYPLPDLVEFGQFLCSALTFTKCLNTVKVYTNDALRLTLCKTTVQPPTAIQPPKLNNGSSSSTSSASSWFRKIVGGSDAAATVLKSTNGIFSLSTSNEGEGPVQESIIQMSVTLDHATSTVKARYVSGKAKTKIPPDMMKRMERVTKKKPPKEVTVELFIDASSTNYNSKEGNKQNAAAKITSSFAPPMGSGKVFIGFRTSQTTGLAAHLAAPLVPTVEREAIDFQDASLRMYNMELLEIGGMLMRLALEHSMQAVGVQWDANREKRLKEDDLYKRLQREERLKNKNSTTLVADTKMSTTTKTTTKDENDATTTTSEEKNKNKSLFGFAKYMAQGVKKKIVDVIKTVEDYTSNDEEHELLNPSDPRPLSTEERDAILLMRAFCPKPSTPDSLVGTILAQGFSSALPNVSPPVLTRSGIVRGADARLPFQGMEAFVKKGVVRRIVFQNAVEYHEVIAGCQTLTMEDVVSALSSSSSREGNNVLEEEDVVRLIKWWTKITSIDTTAFNYAQVIKDNVMFLPAKDRGNADDDDAMEIKKLGEIQFYVEKNTFPSDLPMPDSVIPYSMQQQIGLRILEHSSLREWFSSLPMDVWAVFISQHSCMIDAQALSNNKVRLSVLSVLSREYDCKYPESAQREFGSFIKSLLSDQKCIPFEPTTGLSSTTSSGGTATVHAECPSNLYLNSADLSAFDGLGCFQKVSNAVNRAGVSNSFLLALGVR
;
A
#
# COMPACT_ATOMS: atom_id res chain seq x y z
N ALA A 1 16.38 -9.85 38.81
CA ALA A 1 16.41 -9.69 40.28
C ALA A 1 17.77 -9.15 40.67
N LEU A 2 17.83 -8.08 41.48
CA LEU A 2 19.06 -7.66 42.14
C LEU A 2 19.68 -8.86 42.85
N TRP A 3 21.01 -8.89 42.94
CA TRP A 3 21.72 -9.91 43.70
C TRP A 3 21.35 -9.80 45.20
N THR A 4 20.24 -10.36 45.63
CA THR A 4 19.77 -10.30 47.01
C THR A 4 20.27 -11.50 47.79
N LYS A 5 20.79 -11.28 49.00
CA LYS A 5 21.01 -12.35 49.97
C LYS A 5 19.66 -12.70 50.61
N THR A 6 19.28 -13.96 50.56
CA THR A 6 18.17 -14.50 51.37
C THR A 6 18.69 -14.78 52.77
N GLY A 7 17.92 -14.44 53.80
CA GLY A 7 18.23 -14.74 55.20
C GLY A 7 17.04 -15.41 55.87
N ASP A 8 17.33 -16.26 56.85
CA ASP A 8 16.29 -16.95 57.62
C ASP A 8 15.61 -15.98 58.59
N VAL A 9 14.29 -16.16 58.78
CA VAL A 9 13.52 -15.38 59.75
C VAL A 9 14.00 -15.74 61.17
N PRO A 10 14.32 -14.75 62.04
CA PRO A 10 14.78 -15.01 63.39
C PRO A 10 13.85 -15.97 64.14
N PRO A 11 14.38 -16.92 64.94
CA PRO A 11 13.57 -17.90 65.66
C PRO A 11 12.48 -17.28 66.53
N SER A 12 12.73 -16.09 67.09
CA SER A 12 11.79 -15.33 67.91
C SER A 12 10.58 -14.76 67.17
N HIS A 13 10.55 -14.82 65.83
CA HIS A 13 9.44 -14.37 64.99
C HIS A 13 8.78 -15.52 64.23
N GLN A 14 9.19 -16.76 64.51
CA GLN A 14 8.56 -17.95 64.01
C GLN A 14 7.29 -18.23 64.82
N ARG A 15 6.16 -17.68 64.32
CA ARG A 15 4.75 -17.92 64.69
C ARG A 15 4.11 -17.01 65.73
N LYS A 16 3.36 -16.03 65.22
CA LYS A 16 1.92 -15.94 65.50
C LYS A 16 1.16 -16.25 64.21
N LYS A 17 -0.01 -16.86 64.35
CA LYS A 17 -0.87 -17.50 63.35
C LYS A 17 -1.52 -16.51 62.35
N ASN A 18 -0.75 -15.54 61.85
CA ASN A 18 -1.14 -14.73 60.70
C ASN A 18 -0.39 -15.28 59.49
N ASP A 19 -1.13 -15.68 58.45
CA ASP A 19 -0.57 -16.15 57.17
C ASP A 19 0.18 -15.05 56.40
N TRP A 20 0.22 -13.83 56.96
CA TRP A 20 0.82 -12.64 56.37
C TRP A 20 2.01 -12.12 57.17
N THR A 21 3.16 -12.00 56.52
CA THR A 21 4.27 -11.20 57.04
C THR A 21 3.85 -9.73 57.04
N THR A 22 3.72 -9.14 58.23
CA THR A 22 3.31 -7.75 58.41
C THR A 22 4.52 -6.88 58.72
N PHE A 23 4.70 -5.80 57.97
CA PHE A 23 5.72 -4.79 58.23
C PHE A 23 5.01 -3.49 58.68
N VAL A 24 5.39 -2.97 59.84
CA VAL A 24 4.94 -1.65 60.31
C VAL A 24 6.06 -0.67 60.01
N MET A 25 5.80 0.28 59.11
CA MET A 25 6.75 1.35 58.76
C MET A 25 6.21 2.67 59.32
N PRO A 26 6.65 3.08 60.53
CA PRO A 26 6.22 4.36 61.08
C PRO A 26 6.78 5.50 60.23
N SER A 27 5.92 6.44 59.86
CA SER A 27 6.37 7.65 59.17
C SER A 27 7.17 8.53 60.13
N ARG A 28 8.27 9.12 59.66
CA ARG A 28 9.10 10.01 60.46
C ARG A 28 8.41 11.34 60.75
N ASP A 29 7.64 11.85 59.78
CA ASP A 29 6.85 13.08 59.88
C ASP A 29 5.40 12.79 59.41
N PRO A 30 4.39 13.52 59.88
CA PRO A 30 3.04 13.41 59.36
C PRO A 30 2.99 13.94 57.91
N TYR A 31 3.03 13.05 56.93
CA TYR A 31 2.81 13.40 55.52
C TYR A 31 1.31 13.29 55.19
N PRO A 32 0.77 14.19 54.34
CA PRO A 32 -0.58 14.03 53.83
C PRO A 32 -0.70 12.68 53.09
N LEU A 33 -1.89 12.08 53.14
CA LEU A 33 -2.17 10.89 52.34
C LEU A 33 -1.88 11.22 50.86
N PRO A 34 -1.07 10.41 50.15
CA PRO A 34 -0.77 10.67 48.76
C PRO A 34 -2.05 10.57 47.92
N ASP A 35 -2.11 11.32 46.82
CA ASP A 35 -3.16 11.15 45.83
C ASP A 35 -3.18 9.69 45.35
N LEU A 36 -4.35 9.05 45.41
CA LEU A 36 -4.48 7.61 45.14
C LEU A 36 -4.23 7.28 43.66
N VAL A 37 -4.38 8.25 42.75
CA VAL A 37 -4.05 8.07 41.33
C VAL A 37 -2.53 8.07 41.15
N GLU A 38 -1.83 9.08 41.68
CA GLU A 38 -0.36 9.14 41.63
C GLU A 38 0.29 7.94 42.34
N PHE A 39 -0.21 7.60 43.53
CA PHE A 39 0.25 6.42 44.26
C PHE A 39 -0.06 5.13 43.50
N GLY A 40 -1.23 5.05 42.88
CA GLY A 40 -1.61 3.92 42.03
C GLY A 40 -0.72 3.78 40.80
N GLN A 41 -0.35 4.88 40.14
CA GLN A 41 0.60 4.88 39.02
C GLN A 41 1.97 4.38 39.46
N PHE A 42 2.46 4.83 40.62
CA PHE A 42 3.70 4.34 41.21
C PHE A 42 3.65 2.83 41.46
N LEU A 43 2.60 2.33 42.10
CA LEU A 43 2.43 0.89 42.36
C LEU A 43 2.32 0.09 41.05
N CYS A 44 1.58 0.60 40.07
CA CYS A 44 1.42 -0.04 38.77
C CYS A 44 2.76 -0.17 38.04
N SER A 45 3.56 0.89 38.04
CA SER A 45 4.92 0.89 37.48
C SER A 45 5.89 -0.02 38.24
N ALA A 46 5.70 -0.21 39.56
CA ALA A 46 6.52 -1.14 40.34
C ALA A 46 6.21 -2.60 40.01
N LEU A 47 4.98 -2.91 39.58
CA LEU A 47 4.51 -4.26 39.25
C LEU A 47 4.87 -4.76 37.84
N THR A 48 5.47 -3.91 36.99
CA THR A 48 5.78 -4.24 35.60
C THR A 48 6.58 -5.55 35.52
N PHE A 49 7.73 -5.65 36.19
CA PHE A 49 8.59 -6.85 36.12
C PHE A 49 8.59 -7.71 37.39
N THR A 50 7.59 -7.56 38.28
CA THR A 50 7.43 -8.45 39.44
C THR A 50 6.88 -9.81 38.99
N LYS A 51 7.52 -10.90 39.45
CA LYS A 51 7.17 -12.27 39.03
C LYS A 51 6.09 -12.91 39.90
N CYS A 52 6.19 -12.72 41.22
CA CYS A 52 5.34 -13.45 42.19
C CYS A 52 4.22 -12.59 42.80
N LEU A 53 4.34 -11.26 42.71
CA LEU A 53 3.36 -10.34 43.28
C LEU A 53 2.21 -10.15 42.29
N ASN A 54 1.07 -10.77 42.60
CA ASN A 54 -0.10 -10.79 41.72
C ASN A 54 -1.18 -9.77 42.10
N THR A 55 -1.27 -9.40 43.38
CA THR A 55 -2.34 -8.50 43.84
C THR A 55 -1.82 -7.53 44.89
N VAL A 56 -2.17 -6.25 44.74
CA VAL A 56 -1.94 -5.20 45.73
C VAL A 56 -3.28 -4.59 46.10
N LYS A 57 -3.56 -4.50 47.40
CA LYS A 57 -4.77 -3.88 47.95
C LYS A 57 -4.36 -2.76 48.90
N VAL A 58 -4.87 -1.56 48.67
CA VAL A 58 -4.58 -0.37 49.47
C VAL A 58 -5.84 0.02 50.23
N TYR A 59 -5.71 0.09 51.55
CA TYR A 59 -6.77 0.49 52.46
C TYR A 59 -6.45 1.87 53.05
N THR A 60 -7.48 2.71 53.18
CA THR A 60 -7.40 4.00 53.86
C THR A 60 -8.54 4.05 54.86
N ASN A 61 -8.23 4.22 56.15
CA ASN A 61 -9.21 4.16 57.25
C ASN A 61 -10.10 2.90 57.15
N ASP A 62 -9.48 1.73 57.01
CA ASP A 62 -10.12 0.41 56.84
C ASP A 62 -11.00 0.22 55.59
N ALA A 63 -11.17 1.26 54.76
CA ALA A 63 -11.86 1.16 53.48
C ALA A 63 -10.88 0.76 52.37
N LEU A 64 -11.22 -0.30 51.60
CA LEU A 64 -10.47 -0.67 50.39
C LEU A 64 -10.68 0.39 49.31
N ARG A 65 -9.61 1.09 48.93
CA ARG A 65 -9.68 2.17 47.93
C ARG A 65 -9.15 1.75 46.56
N LEU A 66 -8.01 1.05 46.55
CA LEU A 66 -7.31 0.70 45.32
C LEU A 66 -6.96 -0.79 45.32
N THR A 67 -7.26 -1.48 44.21
CA THR A 67 -6.81 -2.84 43.93
C THR A 67 -6.10 -2.87 42.60
N LEU A 68 -4.88 -3.44 42.57
CA LEU A 68 -4.16 -3.77 41.35
C LEU A 68 -4.03 -5.29 41.26
N CYS A 69 -4.37 -5.88 40.13
CA CYS A 69 -4.24 -7.32 39.91
C CYS A 69 -3.53 -7.61 38.59
N LYS A 70 -2.54 -8.51 38.64
CA LYS A 70 -1.77 -9.03 37.53
C LYS A 70 -2.24 -10.45 37.24
N THR A 71 -2.81 -10.67 36.07
CA THR A 71 -3.33 -11.98 35.66
C THR A 71 -2.65 -12.43 34.37
N THR A 72 -2.08 -13.63 34.37
CA THR A 72 -1.51 -14.25 33.17
C THR A 72 -2.65 -14.69 32.26
N VAL A 73 -2.74 -14.07 31.08
CA VAL A 73 -3.73 -14.39 30.04
C VAL A 73 -3.19 -15.49 29.11
N GLN A 74 -1.91 -15.38 28.75
CA GLN A 74 -1.20 -16.37 27.96
C GLN A 74 0.08 -16.77 28.70
N PRO A 75 0.28 -18.06 29.01
CA PRO A 75 1.52 -18.52 29.65
C PRO A 75 2.72 -18.37 28.71
N PRO A 76 3.95 -18.36 29.25
CA PRO A 76 5.17 -18.30 28.45
C PRO A 76 5.18 -19.36 27.35
N THR A 77 5.14 -18.91 26.10
CA THR A 77 5.15 -19.73 24.90
C THR A 77 6.41 -19.40 24.12
N ALA A 78 7.09 -20.42 23.58
CA ALA A 78 8.27 -20.19 22.76
C ALA A 78 7.93 -19.35 21.53
N ILE A 79 8.68 -18.27 21.31
CA ILE A 79 8.56 -17.47 20.09
C ILE A 79 8.95 -18.33 18.89
N GLN A 80 8.11 -18.28 17.85
CA GLN A 80 8.43 -18.82 16.53
C GLN A 80 8.80 -17.65 15.61
N PRO A 81 10.05 -17.54 15.15
CA PRO A 81 10.46 -16.52 14.19
C PRO A 81 10.10 -16.97 12.75
N PRO A 82 10.27 -16.09 11.76
CA PRO A 82 9.76 -16.31 10.42
C PRO A 82 10.33 -17.55 9.75
N LYS A 83 9.46 -18.30 9.06
CA LYS A 83 9.91 -19.18 7.97
C LYS A 83 10.49 -18.29 6.88
N LEU A 84 11.80 -18.39 6.62
CA LEU A 84 12.38 -17.80 5.41
C LEU A 84 11.85 -18.63 4.24
N ASN A 85 10.77 -18.17 3.62
CA ASN A 85 10.13 -18.86 2.50
C ASN A 85 11.01 -18.78 1.26
N ASN A 86 11.82 -19.80 1.02
CA ASN A 86 12.17 -20.18 -0.35
C ASN A 86 10.98 -20.94 -0.93
N GLY A 87 10.03 -20.19 -1.51
CA GLY A 87 9.14 -20.63 -2.60
C GLY A 87 8.54 -22.05 -2.59
N SER A 88 8.23 -22.64 -1.44
CA SER A 88 7.52 -23.93 -1.40
C SER A 88 6.59 -24.02 -0.21
N SER A 89 5.30 -24.12 -0.54
CA SER A 89 4.23 -24.45 0.38
C SER A 89 4.37 -25.90 0.84
N SER A 90 4.91 -26.11 2.04
CA SER A 90 4.58 -27.32 2.80
C SER A 90 4.47 -27.01 4.29
N SER A 91 3.34 -27.46 4.82
CA SER A 91 2.92 -27.39 6.20
C SER A 91 3.74 -28.33 7.07
N THR A 92 3.84 -27.97 8.36
CA THR A 92 4.25 -28.83 9.47
C THR A 92 5.75 -29.16 9.56
N SER A 93 6.50 -28.32 10.29
CA SER A 93 7.77 -28.75 10.87
C SER A 93 8.00 -28.10 12.24
N SER A 94 8.52 -28.93 13.15
CA SER A 94 8.59 -28.79 14.59
C SER A 94 9.38 -27.56 15.10
N ALA A 95 8.91 -27.02 16.24
CA ALA A 95 9.40 -25.82 16.92
C ALA A 95 10.90 -25.85 17.34
N SER A 96 11.57 -27.00 17.23
CA SER A 96 12.95 -27.22 17.70
C SER A 96 14.03 -27.13 16.62
N SER A 97 13.68 -26.95 15.34
CA SER A 97 14.64 -27.04 14.22
C SER A 97 15.31 -25.70 13.83
N TRP A 98 14.73 -24.55 14.19
CA TRP A 98 15.18 -23.26 13.65
C TRP A 98 16.49 -22.75 14.25
N PHE A 99 16.71 -22.87 15.56
CA PHE A 99 18.01 -22.54 16.17
C PHE A 99 19.17 -23.41 15.69
N ARG A 100 18.89 -24.65 15.24
CA ARG A 100 19.92 -25.58 14.76
C ARG A 100 20.28 -25.35 13.29
N LYS A 101 19.33 -24.97 12.43
CA LYS A 101 19.62 -24.64 11.02
C LYS A 101 20.34 -23.28 10.85
N ILE A 102 20.24 -22.42 11.86
CA ILE A 102 20.93 -21.11 11.98
C ILE A 102 22.44 -21.23 12.26
N VAL A 103 22.91 -22.41 12.70
CA VAL A 103 24.33 -22.63 13.05
C VAL A 103 25.05 -23.53 12.03
N GLY A 104 24.40 -23.97 10.94
CA GLY A 104 25.02 -24.92 10.02
C GLY A 104 24.34 -25.16 8.67
N GLY A 105 23.96 -24.12 7.93
CA GLY A 105 23.49 -24.25 6.54
C GLY A 105 23.95 -23.07 5.68
N SER A 106 24.50 -23.35 4.50
CA SER A 106 25.40 -22.48 3.75
C SER A 106 24.80 -21.24 3.05
N ASP A 107 23.53 -20.89 3.21
CA ASP A 107 22.95 -19.72 2.51
C ASP A 107 21.76 -19.03 3.22
N ALA A 108 21.60 -19.18 4.54
CA ALA A 108 20.65 -18.39 5.33
C ALA A 108 21.40 -17.45 6.27
N ALA A 109 20.98 -16.18 6.38
CA ALA A 109 21.56 -15.23 7.33
C ALA A 109 21.50 -15.80 8.75
N ALA A 110 22.63 -16.23 9.29
CA ALA A 110 22.72 -16.82 10.62
C ALA A 110 22.32 -15.78 11.67
N THR A 111 21.24 -16.04 12.42
CA THR A 111 20.86 -15.20 13.56
C THR A 111 21.99 -15.16 14.58
N VAL A 112 22.43 -13.96 14.92
CA VAL A 112 23.46 -13.73 15.93
C VAL A 112 22.79 -13.64 17.29
N LEU A 113 23.18 -14.53 18.19
CA LEU A 113 22.62 -14.66 19.55
C LEU A 113 23.67 -14.43 20.64
N LYS A 114 24.85 -13.97 20.25
CA LYS A 114 25.98 -13.68 21.13
C LYS A 114 26.29 -12.20 21.05
N SER A 115 26.58 -11.59 22.20
CA SER A 115 27.08 -10.23 22.26
C SER A 115 28.47 -10.11 21.62
N THR A 116 28.91 -8.87 21.36
CA THR A 116 30.10 -8.54 20.57
C THR A 116 31.37 -9.28 21.03
N ASN A 117 31.67 -9.35 22.33
CA ASN A 117 32.83 -10.11 22.84
C ASN A 117 32.44 -11.49 23.41
N GLY A 118 31.20 -11.92 23.19
CA GLY A 118 30.69 -13.20 23.65
C GLY A 118 30.53 -13.33 25.16
N ILE A 119 30.43 -12.22 25.90
CA ILE A 119 30.14 -12.25 27.35
C ILE A 119 28.77 -12.88 27.60
N PHE A 120 27.80 -12.61 26.73
CA PHE A 120 26.48 -13.20 26.81
C PHE A 120 26.13 -13.96 25.54
N SER A 121 25.38 -15.05 25.73
CA SER A 121 24.78 -15.80 24.63
C SER A 121 23.36 -16.22 25.01
N LEU A 122 22.36 -15.85 24.22
CA LEU A 122 20.98 -16.33 24.41
C LEU A 122 20.96 -17.87 24.38
N SER A 123 20.38 -18.48 25.40
CA SER A 123 20.58 -19.89 25.73
C SER A 123 19.63 -20.80 24.95
N THR A 124 20.11 -21.49 23.93
CA THR A 124 19.35 -22.55 23.23
C THR A 124 19.32 -23.83 24.08
N SER A 125 18.39 -23.95 25.03
CA SER A 125 18.21 -25.20 25.81
C SER A 125 17.29 -26.21 25.12
N ASN A 126 17.29 -27.43 25.67
CA ASN A 126 16.85 -28.71 25.10
C ASN A 126 15.40 -28.78 24.58
N GLU A 127 15.12 -29.87 23.85
CA GLU A 127 13.87 -30.23 23.17
C GLU A 127 12.59 -29.71 23.85
N GLY A 128 11.96 -28.69 23.24
CA GLY A 128 10.60 -28.24 23.57
C GLY A 128 10.47 -26.78 24.03
N GLU A 129 11.50 -26.19 24.64
CA GLU A 129 11.47 -24.80 25.13
C GLU A 129 12.43 -23.91 24.32
N GLY A 130 11.89 -23.02 23.49
CA GLY A 130 12.70 -22.00 22.81
C GLY A 130 13.39 -21.05 23.81
N PRO A 131 14.55 -20.46 23.46
CA PRO A 131 15.34 -19.58 24.32
C PRO A 131 14.71 -18.21 24.55
N VAL A 132 13.70 -17.86 23.74
CA VAL A 132 12.89 -16.66 23.87
C VAL A 132 11.43 -17.08 24.02
N GLN A 133 10.79 -16.54 25.04
CA GLN A 133 9.41 -16.85 25.39
C GLN A 133 8.57 -15.57 25.41
N GLU A 134 7.36 -15.65 24.86
CA GLU A 134 6.33 -14.62 24.94
C GLU A 134 5.26 -15.01 25.96
N SER A 135 4.81 -14.06 26.77
CA SER A 135 3.60 -14.20 27.60
C SER A 135 2.75 -12.93 27.53
N ILE A 136 1.44 -13.08 27.73
CA ILE A 136 0.52 -11.95 27.80
C ILE A 136 -0.03 -11.86 29.21
N ILE A 137 0.11 -10.67 29.80
CA ILE A 137 -0.34 -10.39 31.15
C ILE A 137 -1.32 -9.22 31.10
N GLN A 138 -2.44 -9.35 31.82
CA GLN A 138 -3.40 -8.29 32.00
C GLN A 138 -3.21 -7.64 33.38
N MET A 139 -3.09 -6.31 33.39
CA MET A 139 -3.15 -5.50 34.61
C MET A 139 -4.57 -4.95 34.73
N SER A 140 -5.27 -5.27 35.81
CA SER A 140 -6.54 -4.65 36.17
C SER A 140 -6.36 -3.74 37.37
N VAL A 141 -6.96 -2.55 37.30
CA VAL A 141 -6.94 -1.54 38.35
C VAL A 141 -8.37 -1.20 38.71
N THR A 142 -8.71 -1.26 39.98
CA THR A 142 -9.98 -0.78 40.53
C THR A 142 -9.68 0.29 41.56
N LEU A 143 -10.14 1.52 41.33
CA LEU A 143 -10.05 2.66 42.25
C LEU A 143 -11.46 3.18 42.52
N ASP A 144 -11.91 3.15 43.77
CA ASP A 144 -13.22 3.69 44.19
C ASP A 144 -14.37 3.29 43.24
N HIS A 145 -14.47 1.98 42.96
CA HIS A 145 -15.44 1.34 42.05
C HIS A 145 -15.20 1.53 40.54
N ALA A 146 -14.35 2.46 40.11
CA ALA A 146 -13.94 2.56 38.71
C ALA A 146 -12.90 1.49 38.38
N THR A 147 -13.13 0.71 37.33
CA THR A 147 -12.19 -0.34 36.87
C THR A 147 -11.62 0.02 35.50
N SER A 148 -10.34 -0.27 35.30
CA SER A 148 -9.64 -0.20 34.01
C SER A 148 -8.74 -1.41 33.84
N THR A 149 -8.51 -1.85 32.61
CA THR A 149 -7.61 -2.97 32.30
C THR A 149 -6.70 -2.63 31.12
N VAL A 150 -5.48 -3.16 31.15
CA VAL A 150 -4.51 -3.05 30.06
C VAL A 150 -3.78 -4.38 29.91
N LYS A 151 -3.52 -4.79 28.66
CA LYS A 151 -2.75 -6.00 28.35
C LYS A 151 -1.33 -5.63 27.96
N ALA A 152 -0.39 -6.43 28.42
CA ALA A 152 1.02 -6.27 28.16
C ALA A 152 1.62 -7.56 27.63
N ARG A 153 2.43 -7.42 26.58
CA ARG A 153 3.22 -8.50 26.00
C ARG A 153 4.60 -8.48 26.66
N TYR A 154 4.98 -9.59 27.27
CA TYR A 154 6.30 -9.79 27.83
C TYR A 154 7.08 -10.75 26.96
N VAL A 155 8.26 -10.31 26.50
CA VAL A 155 9.20 -11.19 25.78
C VAL A 155 10.43 -11.37 26.66
N SER A 156 10.75 -12.60 27.00
CA SER A 156 11.86 -12.93 27.89
C SER A 156 12.87 -13.83 27.22
N GLY A 157 14.15 -13.58 27.46
CA GLY A 157 15.27 -14.39 26.98
C GLY A 157 16.21 -14.72 28.12
N LYS A 158 16.61 -15.99 28.21
CA LYS A 158 17.69 -16.41 29.12
C LYS A 158 19.03 -16.32 28.37
N ALA A 159 20.05 -15.76 29.00
CA ALA A 159 21.38 -15.64 28.44
C ALA A 159 22.44 -16.24 29.36
N LYS A 160 23.23 -17.17 28.83
CA LYS A 160 24.42 -17.71 29.50
C LYS A 160 25.50 -16.64 29.54
N THR A 161 26.20 -16.55 30.66
CA THR A 161 27.23 -15.56 30.92
C THR A 161 28.61 -16.22 30.94
N LYS A 162 29.54 -15.73 30.11
CA LYS A 162 30.93 -16.18 30.02
C LYS A 162 31.87 -14.98 30.16
N ILE A 163 32.14 -14.59 31.40
CA ILE A 163 33.01 -13.45 31.71
C ILE A 163 34.47 -13.88 31.80
N PRO A 164 35.42 -13.17 31.17
CA PRO A 164 36.86 -13.42 31.34
C PRO A 164 37.31 -13.38 32.81
N PRO A 165 38.23 -14.26 33.26
CA PRO A 165 38.61 -14.37 34.67
C PRO A 165 39.06 -13.05 35.32
N ASP A 166 39.82 -12.21 34.60
CA ASP A 166 40.33 -10.94 35.13
C ASP A 166 39.21 -9.90 35.30
N MET A 167 38.29 -9.86 34.34
CA MET A 167 37.08 -9.05 34.43
C MET A 167 36.21 -9.51 35.61
N MET A 168 36.04 -10.82 35.79
CA MET A 168 35.28 -11.40 36.91
C MET A 168 35.84 -10.97 38.27
N LYS A 169 37.17 -11.07 38.47
CA LYS A 169 37.85 -10.64 39.69
C LYS A 169 37.61 -9.14 39.97
N ARG A 170 37.67 -8.30 38.94
CA ARG A 170 37.41 -6.85 39.08
C ARG A 170 35.95 -6.57 39.42
N MET A 171 35.01 -7.21 38.73
CA MET A 171 33.59 -7.09 39.03
C MET A 171 33.25 -7.55 40.46
N GLU A 172 33.81 -8.67 40.93
CA GLU A 172 33.60 -9.17 42.29
C GLU A 172 34.18 -8.20 43.33
N ARG A 173 35.33 -7.58 43.05
CA ARG A 173 35.92 -6.56 43.92
C ARG A 173 35.02 -5.33 44.07
N VAL A 174 34.46 -4.83 42.96
CA VAL A 174 33.63 -3.61 42.92
C VAL A 174 32.26 -3.87 43.51
N THR A 175 31.60 -4.95 43.08
CA THR A 175 30.21 -5.22 43.43
C THR A 175 30.01 -6.09 44.67
N LYS A 176 31.11 -6.65 45.19
CA LYS A 176 31.14 -7.62 46.29
C LYS A 176 30.40 -8.93 46.01
N LYS A 177 30.07 -9.20 44.74
CA LYS A 177 29.29 -10.37 44.33
C LYS A 177 29.85 -10.92 43.02
N LYS A 178 29.79 -12.24 42.88
CA LYS A 178 30.16 -12.90 41.64
C LYS A 178 29.07 -12.64 40.59
N PRO A 179 29.45 -12.35 39.34
CA PRO A 179 28.48 -12.30 38.25
C PRO A 179 27.74 -13.64 38.12
N PRO A 180 26.44 -13.61 37.80
CA PRO A 180 25.65 -14.82 37.64
C PRO A 180 26.09 -15.59 36.39
N LYS A 181 25.96 -16.92 36.40
CA LYS A 181 26.26 -17.78 35.24
C LYS A 181 25.20 -17.68 34.14
N GLU A 182 24.01 -17.22 34.49
CA GLU A 182 22.87 -17.05 33.61
C GLU A 182 22.05 -15.83 34.06
N VAL A 183 21.57 -15.06 33.10
CA VAL A 183 20.74 -13.88 33.32
C VAL A 183 19.44 -13.98 32.54
N THR A 184 18.39 -13.33 33.03
CA THR A 184 17.14 -13.16 32.28
C THR A 184 17.02 -11.71 31.85
N VAL A 185 16.74 -11.51 30.57
CA VAL A 185 16.39 -10.22 29.98
C VAL A 185 14.92 -10.27 29.61
N GLU A 186 14.15 -9.26 30.00
CA GLU A 186 12.71 -9.19 29.81
C GLU A 186 12.34 -7.86 29.16
N LEU A 187 11.52 -7.91 28.12
CA LEU A 187 10.94 -6.77 27.44
C LEU A 187 9.47 -6.69 27.77
N PHE A 188 8.99 -5.47 27.94
CA PHE A 188 7.58 -5.14 28.01
C PHE A 188 7.22 -4.35 26.75
N ILE A 189 6.19 -4.77 26.04
CA ILE A 189 5.62 -4.06 24.90
C ILE A 189 4.10 -3.96 25.14
N ASP A 190 3.51 -2.80 24.86
CA ASP A 190 2.06 -2.65 24.93
C ASP A 190 1.38 -3.65 23.97
N ALA A 191 0.42 -4.42 24.48
CA ALA A 191 -0.35 -5.37 23.68
C ALA A 191 -1.74 -4.81 23.30
N SER A 192 -2.08 -3.60 23.73
CA SER A 192 -3.40 -3.02 23.55
C SER A 192 -3.46 -2.14 22.29
N SER A 193 -4.40 -2.48 21.41
CA SER A 193 -4.80 -1.66 20.26
C SER A 193 -5.73 -0.50 20.65
N THR A 194 -6.09 -0.38 21.93
CA THR A 194 -7.16 0.47 22.45
C THR A 194 -6.71 1.84 22.97
N ASN A 195 -5.43 2.03 23.30
CA ASN A 195 -4.95 3.27 23.94
C ASN A 195 -4.75 4.45 22.98
N TYR A 196 -4.70 4.24 21.66
CA TYR A 196 -4.41 5.29 20.68
C TYR A 196 -5.66 5.95 20.06
N ASN A 197 -6.86 5.51 20.45
CA ASN A 197 -8.14 6.03 19.95
C ASN A 197 -8.83 7.03 20.88
N SER A 198 -8.17 7.50 21.95
CA SER A 198 -8.75 8.61 22.71
C SER A 198 -8.58 9.90 21.90
N LYS A 199 -9.63 10.31 21.17
CA LYS A 199 -9.84 11.71 20.82
C LYS A 199 -9.52 12.54 22.07
N GLU A 200 -8.54 13.44 21.98
CA GLU A 200 -8.26 14.43 23.02
C GLU A 200 -9.58 15.16 23.33
N GLY A 201 -10.26 14.76 24.41
CA GLY A 201 -11.60 15.26 24.70
C GLY A 201 -12.43 14.42 25.66
N ASN A 202 -12.23 13.10 25.73
CA ASN A 202 -12.95 12.27 26.70
C ASN A 202 -12.20 12.21 28.04
N LYS A 203 -12.79 12.72 29.13
CA LYS A 203 -12.19 12.66 30.48
C LYS A 203 -11.92 11.20 30.86
N GLN A 204 -10.67 10.77 30.79
CA GLN A 204 -10.27 9.44 31.26
C GLN A 204 -10.60 9.29 32.75
N ASN A 205 -11.25 8.18 33.10
CA ASN A 205 -11.54 7.88 34.51
C ASN A 205 -10.23 7.67 35.30
N ALA A 206 -10.30 7.80 36.62
CA ALA A 206 -9.11 7.76 37.48
C ALA A 206 -8.34 6.42 37.39
N ALA A 207 -9.04 5.30 37.24
CA ALA A 207 -8.43 3.99 37.03
C ALA A 207 -7.70 3.89 35.67
N ALA A 208 -8.22 4.50 34.60
CA ALA A 208 -7.59 4.55 33.29
C ALA A 208 -6.27 5.32 33.32
N LYS A 209 -6.20 6.42 34.08
CA LYS A 209 -4.95 7.16 34.32
C LYS A 209 -3.88 6.34 35.03
N ILE A 210 -4.28 5.37 35.86
CA ILE A 210 -3.35 4.43 36.49
C ILE A 210 -2.86 3.42 35.45
N THR A 211 -3.77 2.76 34.73
CA THR A 211 -3.39 1.75 33.72
C THR A 211 -2.58 2.33 32.56
N SER A 212 -2.79 3.60 32.19
CA SER A 212 -2.00 4.27 31.14
C SER A 212 -0.52 4.45 31.53
N SER A 213 -0.19 4.40 32.83
CA SER A 213 1.21 4.43 33.29
C SER A 213 1.93 3.08 33.16
N PHE A 214 1.18 2.00 32.91
CA PHE A 214 1.72 0.65 32.82
C PHE A 214 2.47 0.40 31.52
N ALA A 215 1.99 0.98 30.41
CA ALA A 215 2.61 0.87 29.10
C ALA A 215 3.32 2.18 28.73
N PRO A 216 4.57 2.12 28.23
CA PRO A 216 5.31 3.32 27.90
C PRO A 216 4.83 3.92 26.57
N PRO A 217 4.50 5.23 26.54
CA PRO A 217 4.44 5.98 25.29
C PRO A 217 5.72 5.89 24.45
N MET A 218 5.64 6.26 23.18
CA MET A 218 6.77 6.24 22.25
C MET A 218 8.00 7.00 22.75
N GLY A 219 9.10 6.27 22.88
CA GLY A 219 10.41 6.77 23.34
C GLY A 219 10.53 6.97 24.86
N SER A 220 9.48 6.70 25.62
CA SER A 220 9.45 6.86 27.07
C SER A 220 9.67 5.56 27.84
N GLY A 221 9.92 4.45 27.12
CA GLY A 221 10.32 3.17 27.69
C GLY A 221 11.49 3.36 28.65
N LYS A 222 11.53 2.54 29.70
CA LYS A 222 12.44 2.70 30.85
C LYS A 222 13.23 1.43 31.09
N VAL A 223 14.43 1.59 31.63
CA VAL A 223 15.26 0.47 32.06
C VAL A 223 14.92 0.11 33.51
N PHE A 224 14.87 -1.19 33.79
CA PHE A 224 14.58 -1.76 35.10
C PHE A 224 15.75 -2.64 35.53
N ILE A 225 16.34 -2.30 36.67
CA ILE A 225 17.44 -3.05 37.29
C ILE A 225 16.95 -3.94 38.44
N GLY A 226 15.63 -4.17 38.51
CA GLY A 226 14.90 -4.67 39.68
C GLY A 226 13.84 -3.67 40.16
N PHE A 227 14.09 -2.39 39.92
CA PHE A 227 13.13 -1.28 39.99
C PHE A 227 13.39 -0.33 38.82
N ARG A 228 12.46 0.60 38.58
CA ARG A 228 12.52 1.57 37.48
C ARG A 228 13.67 2.56 37.68
N THR A 229 14.51 2.74 36.67
CA THR A 229 15.56 3.78 36.66
C THR A 229 15.06 5.08 36.01
N SER A 230 15.86 6.16 36.10
CA SER A 230 15.57 7.40 35.37
C SER A 230 15.81 7.27 33.86
N GLN A 231 16.66 6.30 33.45
CA GLN A 231 17.07 6.09 32.07
C GLN A 231 15.97 5.54 31.15
N THR A 232 15.87 6.11 29.95
CA THR A 232 14.99 5.62 28.90
C THR A 232 15.66 4.60 27.97
N THR A 233 14.88 3.69 27.41
CA THR A 233 15.31 2.81 26.30
C THR A 233 15.26 3.51 24.95
N GLY A 234 14.57 4.66 24.87
CA GLY A 234 14.33 5.36 23.62
C GLY A 234 13.27 4.70 22.72
N LEU A 235 12.54 3.69 23.22
CA LEU A 235 11.51 2.96 22.48
C LEU A 235 10.18 2.96 23.26
N ALA A 236 9.09 2.50 22.64
CA ALA A 236 7.84 2.21 23.37
C ALA A 236 7.90 0.84 24.07
N ALA A 237 9.05 0.53 24.69
CA ALA A 237 9.29 -0.74 25.35
C ALA A 237 10.10 -0.55 26.63
N HIS A 238 9.66 -1.14 27.74
CA HIS A 238 10.49 -1.24 28.94
C HIS A 238 11.45 -2.43 28.81
N LEU A 239 12.63 -2.28 29.40
CA LEU A 239 13.67 -3.32 29.43
C LEU A 239 14.02 -3.63 30.88
N ALA A 240 13.90 -4.89 31.29
CA ALA A 240 14.41 -5.37 32.56
C ALA A 240 15.57 -6.34 32.35
N ALA A 241 16.67 -6.07 33.04
CA ALA A 241 17.84 -6.93 33.02
C ALA A 241 18.64 -6.72 34.32
N PRO A 242 19.47 -7.69 34.75
CA PRO A 242 20.36 -7.51 35.91
C PRO A 242 21.57 -6.62 35.57
N LEU A 243 21.32 -5.42 35.03
CA LEU A 243 22.33 -4.41 34.76
C LEU A 243 22.89 -3.89 36.10
N VAL A 244 24.19 -3.62 36.13
CA VAL A 244 24.87 -3.12 37.33
C VAL A 244 24.67 -1.60 37.41
N PRO A 245 24.03 -1.10 38.46
CA PRO A 245 23.76 0.33 38.58
C PRO A 245 24.91 1.09 39.25
N THR A 246 24.83 2.42 39.17
CA THR A 246 25.65 3.33 39.98
C THR A 246 25.32 3.23 41.47
N VAL A 247 26.10 3.90 42.32
CA VAL A 247 25.93 3.91 43.79
C VAL A 247 24.55 4.41 44.22
N GLU A 248 24.07 5.48 43.57
CA GLU A 248 22.73 6.09 43.80
C GLU A 248 21.59 5.23 43.25
N ARG A 249 21.93 4.26 42.38
CA ARG A 249 21.02 3.32 41.73
C ARG A 249 19.94 3.97 40.86
N GLU A 250 20.21 5.15 40.35
CA GLU A 250 19.34 5.87 39.42
C GLU A 250 19.65 5.57 37.95
N ALA A 251 20.86 5.10 37.66
CA ALA A 251 21.36 4.83 36.31
C ALA A 251 22.28 3.60 36.26
N ILE A 252 22.51 3.09 35.05
CA ILE A 252 23.47 2.03 34.72
C ILE A 252 24.89 2.58 34.84
N ASP A 253 25.80 1.79 35.40
CA ASP A 253 27.21 2.17 35.52
C ASP A 253 27.96 1.93 34.20
N PHE A 254 28.37 3.02 33.55
CA PHE A 254 29.30 3.02 32.41
C PHE A 254 30.69 3.59 32.74
N GLN A 255 30.95 3.90 34.02
CA GLN A 255 32.19 4.54 34.46
C GLN A 255 33.29 3.52 34.70
N ASP A 256 33.02 2.45 35.47
CA ASP A 256 34.01 1.37 35.63
C ASP A 256 34.14 0.57 34.33
N ALA A 257 35.37 0.33 33.87
CA ALA A 257 35.62 -0.33 32.59
C ALA A 257 35.03 -1.74 32.49
N SER A 258 35.07 -2.53 33.58
CA SER A 258 34.50 -3.88 33.59
C SER A 258 32.97 -3.84 33.70
N LEU A 259 32.41 -2.95 34.52
CA LEU A 259 30.96 -2.79 34.59
C LEU A 259 30.38 -2.26 33.28
N ARG A 260 31.06 -1.30 32.64
CA ARG A 260 30.69 -0.77 31.32
C ARG A 260 30.59 -1.90 30.31
N MET A 261 31.63 -2.71 30.13
CA MET A 261 31.63 -3.79 29.15
C MET A 261 30.50 -4.82 29.42
N TYR A 262 30.29 -5.20 30.69
CA TYR A 262 29.18 -6.07 31.09
C TYR A 262 27.82 -5.47 30.74
N ASN A 263 27.59 -4.20 31.12
CA ASN A 263 26.32 -3.52 30.90
C ASN A 263 26.05 -3.28 29.42
N MET A 264 27.07 -2.91 28.63
CA MET A 264 26.95 -2.74 27.19
C MET A 264 26.55 -4.05 26.51
N GLU A 265 27.25 -5.16 26.77
CA GLU A 265 26.90 -6.43 26.13
C GLU A 265 25.56 -6.99 26.60
N LEU A 266 25.13 -6.70 27.83
CA LEU A 266 23.80 -7.08 28.31
C LEU A 266 22.68 -6.23 27.65
N LEU A 267 22.93 -4.95 27.41
CA LEU A 267 22.04 -4.10 26.61
C LEU A 267 21.98 -4.56 25.16
N GLU A 268 23.10 -5.03 24.59
CA GLU A 268 23.13 -5.60 23.25
C GLU A 268 22.19 -6.82 23.14
N ILE A 269 22.19 -7.72 24.13
CA ILE A 269 21.22 -8.83 24.22
C ILE A 269 19.78 -8.31 24.30
N GLY A 270 19.54 -7.21 25.02
CA GLY A 270 18.24 -6.53 25.03
C GLY A 270 17.79 -6.08 23.64
N GLY A 271 18.71 -5.49 22.87
CA GLY A 271 18.48 -5.12 21.47
C GLY A 271 18.18 -6.33 20.57
N MET A 272 18.91 -7.43 20.75
CA MET A 272 18.64 -8.67 20.00
C MET A 272 17.25 -9.22 20.30
N LEU A 273 16.87 -9.23 21.58
CA LEU A 273 15.55 -9.66 22.02
C LEU A 273 14.44 -8.78 21.42
N MET A 274 14.68 -7.47 21.32
CA MET A 274 13.76 -6.51 20.69
C MET A 274 13.54 -6.84 19.21
N ARG A 275 14.61 -7.16 18.47
CA ARG A 275 14.50 -7.56 17.06
C ARG A 275 13.69 -8.85 16.92
N LEU A 276 13.98 -9.86 17.72
CA LEU A 276 13.25 -11.14 17.68
C LEU A 276 11.77 -10.99 18.06
N ALA A 277 11.46 -10.12 19.03
CA ALA A 277 10.09 -9.81 19.43
C ALA A 277 9.29 -9.16 18.29
N LEU A 278 9.91 -8.20 17.58
CA LEU A 278 9.31 -7.55 16.41
C LEU A 278 9.02 -8.54 15.30
N GLU A 279 9.98 -9.40 14.96
CA GLU A 279 9.83 -10.43 13.92
C GLU A 279 8.65 -11.36 14.20
N HIS A 280 8.56 -11.85 15.45
CA HIS A 280 7.46 -12.70 15.89
C HIS A 280 6.12 -11.99 15.84
N SER A 281 6.05 -10.78 16.39
CA SER A 281 4.82 -10.01 16.46
C SER A 281 4.30 -9.64 15.06
N MET A 282 5.19 -9.26 14.14
CA MET A 282 4.82 -9.00 12.75
C MET A 282 4.35 -10.26 12.02
N GLN A 283 4.96 -11.42 12.30
CA GLN A 283 4.49 -12.69 11.75
C GLN A 283 3.10 -13.06 12.26
N ALA A 284 2.81 -12.83 13.55
CA ALA A 284 1.47 -13.04 14.10
C ALA A 284 0.42 -12.15 13.42
N VAL A 285 0.76 -10.88 13.14
CA VAL A 285 -0.06 -9.98 12.31
C VAL A 285 -0.22 -10.55 10.90
N GLY A 286 0.82 -11.13 10.31
CA GLY A 286 0.76 -11.78 9.00
C GLY A 286 -0.20 -12.97 8.94
N VAL A 287 -0.24 -13.81 9.98
CA VAL A 287 -1.20 -14.93 10.06
C VAL A 287 -2.64 -14.41 10.09
N GLN A 288 -2.91 -13.36 10.88
CA GLN A 288 -4.23 -12.72 10.93
C GLN A 288 -4.56 -12.03 9.60
N TRP A 289 -3.56 -11.41 8.97
CA TRP A 289 -3.69 -10.83 7.65
C TRP A 289 -4.16 -11.90 6.66
N ASP A 290 -3.45 -13.01 6.53
CA ASP A 290 -3.81 -14.06 5.57
C ASP A 290 -5.18 -14.69 5.87
N ALA A 291 -5.50 -14.93 7.15
CA ALA A 291 -6.80 -15.46 7.56
C ALA A 291 -7.97 -14.54 7.17
N ASN A 292 -7.79 -13.22 7.22
CA ASN A 292 -8.82 -12.23 6.91
C ASN A 292 -8.80 -11.75 5.44
N ARG A 293 -8.05 -12.43 4.55
CA ARG A 293 -7.85 -12.00 3.16
C ARG A 293 -9.16 -11.83 2.38
N GLU A 294 -10.06 -12.82 2.41
CA GLU A 294 -11.32 -12.76 1.65
C GLU A 294 -12.22 -11.60 2.08
N LYS A 295 -12.29 -11.34 3.38
CA LYS A 295 -13.07 -10.23 3.93
C LYS A 295 -12.53 -8.90 3.43
N ARG A 296 -11.21 -8.72 3.44
CA ARG A 296 -10.57 -7.48 2.93
C ARG A 296 -10.79 -7.29 1.44
N LEU A 297 -10.70 -8.35 0.62
CA LEU A 297 -10.98 -8.25 -0.82
C LEU A 297 -12.42 -7.80 -1.09
N LYS A 298 -13.40 -8.34 -0.34
CA LYS A 298 -14.81 -7.91 -0.44
C LYS A 298 -14.99 -6.44 -0.02
N GLU A 299 -14.30 -6.01 1.03
CA GLU A 299 -14.31 -4.60 1.47
C GLU A 299 -13.68 -3.68 0.40
N ASP A 300 -12.51 -4.04 -0.14
CA ASP A 300 -11.86 -3.29 -1.23
C ASP A 300 -12.79 -3.13 -2.44
N ASP A 301 -13.46 -4.21 -2.86
CA ASP A 301 -14.41 -4.18 -3.97
C ASP A 301 -15.66 -3.32 -3.67
N LEU A 302 -16.16 -3.35 -2.44
CA LEU A 302 -17.27 -2.50 -2.00
C LEU A 302 -16.89 -1.01 -2.08
N TYR A 303 -15.72 -0.62 -1.55
CA TYR A 303 -15.28 0.77 -1.59
C TYR A 303 -15.02 1.26 -3.01
N LYS A 304 -14.48 0.42 -3.89
CA LYS A 304 -14.36 0.75 -5.32
C LYS A 304 -15.73 1.02 -5.97
N ARG A 305 -16.74 0.20 -5.66
CA ARG A 305 -18.11 0.40 -6.18
C ARG A 305 -18.72 1.70 -5.67
N LEU A 306 -18.59 1.99 -4.39
CA LEU A 306 -19.07 3.25 -3.79
C LEU A 306 -18.41 4.47 -4.45
N GLN A 307 -17.09 4.43 -4.68
CA GLN A 307 -16.39 5.49 -5.40
C GLN A 307 -16.88 5.66 -6.85
N ARG A 308 -17.14 4.55 -7.57
CA ARG A 308 -17.73 4.62 -8.92
C ARG A 308 -19.11 5.27 -8.88
N GLU A 309 -19.95 4.91 -7.93
CA GLU A 309 -21.28 5.50 -7.75
C GLU A 309 -21.21 7.00 -7.40
N GLU A 310 -20.30 7.41 -6.52
CA GLU A 310 -20.08 8.82 -6.20
C GLU A 310 -19.59 9.61 -7.41
N ARG A 311 -18.66 9.07 -8.19
CA ARG A 311 -18.20 9.69 -9.45
C ARG A 311 -19.34 9.84 -10.46
N LEU A 312 -20.21 8.85 -10.58
CA LEU A 312 -21.38 8.91 -11.46
C LEU A 312 -22.37 9.98 -10.98
N LYS A 313 -22.62 10.08 -9.67
CA LYS A 313 -23.46 11.15 -9.07
C LYS A 313 -22.84 12.54 -9.30
N ASN A 314 -21.54 12.68 -9.15
CA ASN A 314 -20.83 13.94 -9.40
C ASN A 314 -20.85 14.33 -10.89
N LYS A 315 -20.70 13.36 -11.80
CA LYS A 315 -20.87 13.61 -13.25
C LYS A 315 -22.28 14.09 -13.57
N ASN A 316 -23.32 13.43 -13.05
CA ASN A 316 -24.72 13.78 -13.30
C ASN A 316 -25.15 15.12 -12.69
N SER A 317 -24.56 15.53 -11.56
CA SER A 317 -24.80 16.85 -10.97
C SER A 317 -24.05 17.97 -11.70
N THR A 318 -22.87 17.69 -12.26
CA THR A 318 -22.11 18.67 -13.06
C THR A 318 -22.82 18.97 -14.39
N THR A 319 -23.53 18.02 -15.00
CA THR A 319 -24.36 18.25 -16.20
C THR A 319 -25.58 19.15 -15.94
N LEU A 320 -26.06 19.25 -14.69
CA LEU A 320 -27.20 20.11 -14.32
C LEU A 320 -26.79 21.54 -13.94
N VAL A 321 -25.50 21.81 -13.73
CA VAL A 321 -24.98 23.12 -13.28
C VAL A 321 -24.31 23.91 -14.43
N ALA A 322 -24.11 23.29 -15.60
CA ALA A 322 -23.51 23.96 -16.76
C ALA A 322 -24.38 25.07 -17.40
N ASP A 323 -25.66 25.20 -17.02
CA ASP A 323 -26.59 26.21 -17.53
C ASP A 323 -26.78 27.44 -16.63
N THR A 324 -25.90 27.70 -15.64
CA THR A 324 -25.95 28.97 -14.90
C THR A 324 -24.56 29.53 -14.64
N LYS A 325 -24.19 30.51 -15.48
CA LYS A 325 -22.90 31.21 -15.53
C LYS A 325 -22.68 32.15 -14.33
N MET A 326 -21.39 32.33 -14.03
CA MET A 326 -20.72 33.57 -13.57
C MET A 326 -21.10 34.15 -12.19
N SER A 327 -20.17 34.02 -11.22
CA SER A 327 -19.66 35.14 -10.43
C SER A 327 -18.45 34.74 -9.58
N THR A 328 -17.33 35.41 -9.85
CA THR A 328 -16.23 35.82 -8.96
C THR A 328 -16.27 35.43 -7.48
N THR A 329 -15.17 34.90 -6.94
CA THR A 329 -14.40 35.51 -5.83
C THR A 329 -13.06 34.79 -5.61
N THR A 330 -12.00 35.59 -5.64
CA THR A 330 -10.60 35.31 -5.29
C THR A 330 -10.44 34.96 -3.81
N LYS A 331 -9.66 33.92 -3.48
CA LYS A 331 -8.99 33.81 -2.18
C LYS A 331 -7.59 33.20 -2.33
N THR A 332 -6.63 34.02 -1.91
CA THR A 332 -5.19 33.82 -1.78
C THR A 332 -4.81 32.60 -0.93
N THR A 333 -3.95 31.74 -1.47
CA THR A 333 -3.18 30.73 -0.74
C THR A 333 -1.74 31.20 -0.57
N THR A 334 -1.28 31.24 0.68
CA THR A 334 0.10 31.46 1.08
C THR A 334 0.95 30.25 0.71
N LYS A 335 2.07 30.50 0.02
CA LYS A 335 3.12 29.54 -0.29
C LYS A 335 3.89 29.18 0.99
N ASP A 336 4.04 27.89 1.26
CA ASP A 336 5.16 27.38 2.07
C ASP A 336 6.11 26.64 1.13
N GLU A 337 7.37 27.05 1.19
CA GLU A 337 8.50 26.62 0.35
C GLU A 337 8.95 25.20 0.74
N ASN A 338 9.10 24.33 -0.25
CA ASN A 338 9.81 23.06 -0.12
C ASN A 338 11.25 23.26 -0.61
N ASP A 339 12.20 23.14 0.30
CA ASP A 339 13.63 23.07 0.01
C ASP A 339 13.99 21.62 -0.37
N ALA A 340 14.31 21.41 -1.65
CA ALA A 340 14.75 20.14 -2.20
C ALA A 340 16.23 20.24 -2.58
N THR A 341 17.11 19.75 -1.71
CA THR A 341 18.52 19.55 -2.06
C THR A 341 18.72 18.17 -2.67
N THR A 342 18.97 18.18 -3.97
CA THR A 342 19.46 17.09 -4.80
C THR A 342 20.86 16.68 -4.35
N THR A 343 21.08 15.40 -4.06
CA THR A 343 22.43 14.82 -4.06
C THR A 343 22.40 13.53 -4.87
N THR A 344 23.05 13.58 -6.03
CA THR A 344 23.47 12.46 -6.85
C THR A 344 24.50 11.62 -6.09
N SER A 345 24.39 10.29 -6.17
CA SER A 345 25.48 9.37 -6.54
C SER A 345 25.10 7.92 -6.21
N GLU A 346 25.21 7.12 -7.26
CA GLU A 346 25.18 5.66 -7.27
C GLU A 346 26.35 5.08 -6.44
N GLU A 347 26.23 3.79 -6.11
CA GLU A 347 27.20 2.95 -5.39
C GLU A 347 27.38 3.20 -3.88
N LYS A 348 26.47 2.64 -3.05
CA LYS A 348 26.73 2.20 -1.64
C LYS A 348 25.50 1.50 -1.02
N ASN A 349 25.02 0.42 -1.63
CA ASN A 349 23.70 -0.15 -1.29
C ASN A 349 23.68 -1.38 -0.35
N LYS A 350 24.75 -1.68 0.40
CA LYS A 350 24.75 -2.86 1.30
C LYS A 350 24.67 -2.55 2.81
N ASN A 351 24.88 -1.31 3.28
CA ASN A 351 25.02 -1.01 4.72
C ASN A 351 24.05 0.05 5.30
N LYS A 352 23.03 0.50 4.55
CA LYS A 352 22.15 1.61 5.01
C LYS A 352 21.28 1.27 6.24
N SER A 353 20.72 0.06 6.34
CA SER A 353 19.79 -0.30 7.45
C SER A 353 20.50 -0.40 8.82
N LEU A 354 21.72 -0.96 8.85
CA LEU A 354 22.54 -1.11 10.07
C LEU A 354 22.98 0.25 10.64
N PHE A 355 23.45 1.14 9.78
CA PHE A 355 23.87 2.48 10.20
C PHE A 355 22.67 3.41 10.45
N GLY A 356 21.56 3.23 9.75
CA GLY A 356 20.36 4.06 9.88
C GLY A 356 19.80 4.07 11.30
N PHE A 357 19.53 2.90 11.87
CA PHE A 357 18.94 2.78 13.22
C PHE A 357 19.85 3.37 14.33
N ALA A 358 21.14 3.02 14.33
CA ALA A 358 22.10 3.51 15.32
C ALA A 358 22.41 5.00 15.17
N LYS A 359 22.55 5.50 13.93
CA LYS A 359 22.71 6.92 13.62
C LYS A 359 21.48 7.72 14.04
N TYR A 360 20.28 7.20 13.79
CA TYR A 360 19.03 7.83 14.19
C TYR A 360 18.89 7.96 15.72
N MET A 361 19.29 6.92 16.47
CA MET A 361 19.39 6.97 17.93
C MET A 361 20.41 8.00 18.45
N ALA A 362 21.52 8.19 17.73
CA ALA A 362 22.59 9.10 18.12
C ALA A 362 22.33 10.57 17.72
N GLN A 363 21.65 10.82 16.60
CA GLN A 363 21.54 12.17 16.03
C GLN A 363 20.35 12.98 16.55
N GLY A 364 19.33 12.33 17.10
CA GLY A 364 18.14 12.99 17.63
C GLY A 364 17.29 13.69 16.56
N VAL A 365 15.99 13.43 16.59
CA VAL A 365 15.09 13.96 15.57
C VAL A 365 14.51 15.31 16.00
N LYS A 366 14.60 16.31 15.11
CA LYS A 366 13.97 17.63 15.25
C LYS A 366 12.45 17.61 14.97
N LYS A 367 11.93 16.57 14.31
CA LYS A 367 10.49 16.37 14.00
C LYS A 367 9.78 15.59 15.12
N LYS A 368 8.65 16.11 15.57
CA LYS A 368 7.76 15.46 16.56
C LYS A 368 7.07 14.28 15.88
N ILE A 369 7.35 13.05 16.29
CA ILE A 369 6.56 11.88 15.87
C ILE A 369 5.13 12.12 16.36
N VAL A 370 4.17 12.22 15.44
CA VAL A 370 2.76 12.49 15.76
C VAL A 370 2.19 11.27 16.45
N ASP A 371 1.84 11.35 17.74
CA ASP A 371 1.42 10.18 18.56
C ASP A 371 0.05 9.59 18.16
N VAL A 372 -0.77 10.31 17.38
CA VAL A 372 -2.11 9.88 16.95
C VAL A 372 -2.05 9.19 15.59
N ILE A 373 -2.66 8.02 15.48
CA ILE A 373 -2.87 7.35 14.18
C ILE A 373 -3.89 8.19 13.39
N LYS A 374 -3.43 8.76 12.27
CA LYS A 374 -4.28 9.55 11.40
C LYS A 374 -5.25 8.67 10.62
N THR A 375 -6.45 9.19 10.42
CA THR A 375 -7.51 8.51 9.68
C THR A 375 -7.43 8.84 8.20
N VAL A 376 -8.18 8.11 7.38
CA VAL A 376 -8.18 8.30 5.91
C VAL A 376 -8.65 9.71 5.52
N GLU A 377 -9.59 10.26 6.27
CA GLU A 377 -10.17 11.60 6.07
C GLU A 377 -9.12 12.72 6.16
N ASP A 378 -8.00 12.49 6.85
CA ASP A 378 -6.92 13.47 7.01
C ASP A 378 -6.00 13.59 5.78
N TYR A 379 -6.19 12.75 4.75
CA TYR A 379 -5.29 12.62 3.60
C TYR A 379 -5.99 12.74 2.24
N THR A 380 -7.29 13.03 2.20
CA THR A 380 -8.05 13.16 0.96
C THR A 380 -8.02 14.60 0.42
N SER A 381 -7.83 14.73 -0.90
CA SER A 381 -7.95 15.98 -1.65
C SER A 381 -8.94 15.78 -2.80
N ASN A 382 -9.76 16.78 -3.11
CA ASN A 382 -10.81 16.67 -4.13
C ASN A 382 -10.36 16.94 -5.58
N ASP A 383 -9.06 17.15 -5.81
CA ASP A 383 -8.53 17.48 -7.14
C ASP A 383 -8.16 16.21 -7.93
N GLU A 384 -8.75 16.02 -9.12
CA GLU A 384 -8.45 14.87 -10.00
C GLU A 384 -6.96 14.78 -10.36
N GLU A 385 -6.28 15.92 -10.50
CA GLU A 385 -4.82 15.95 -10.77
C GLU A 385 -3.99 15.39 -9.62
N HIS A 386 -4.39 15.69 -8.37
CA HIS A 386 -3.72 15.16 -7.19
C HIS A 386 -4.03 13.67 -7.03
N GLU A 387 -5.22 13.22 -7.42
CA GLU A 387 -5.59 11.80 -7.36
C GLU A 387 -4.73 10.92 -8.28
N LEU A 388 -4.27 11.42 -9.44
CA LEU A 388 -3.41 10.64 -10.34
C LEU A 388 -2.05 10.30 -9.70
N LEU A 389 -1.45 11.26 -8.99
CA LEU A 389 -0.14 11.10 -8.34
C LEU A 389 -0.24 10.60 -6.89
N ASN A 390 -1.40 10.78 -6.28
CA ASN A 390 -1.72 10.34 -4.93
C ASN A 390 -3.10 9.66 -4.95
N PRO A 391 -3.17 8.39 -5.42
CA PRO A 391 -4.40 7.61 -5.48
C PRO A 391 -5.15 7.64 -4.15
N SER A 392 -6.44 7.99 -4.22
CA SER A 392 -7.32 7.93 -3.06
C SER A 392 -7.45 6.50 -2.56
N ASP A 393 -7.36 6.31 -1.24
CA ASP A 393 -7.47 5.01 -0.59
C ASP A 393 -8.51 5.09 0.54
N PRO A 394 -9.81 5.04 0.19
CA PRO A 394 -10.92 5.40 1.10
C PRO A 394 -11.15 4.35 2.20
N ARG A 395 -10.60 3.14 2.04
CA ARG A 395 -10.86 2.03 2.94
C ARG A 395 -10.34 2.38 4.34
N PRO A 396 -11.10 2.21 5.43
CA PRO A 396 -10.56 2.43 6.76
C PRO A 396 -9.41 1.44 7.08
N LEU A 397 -8.57 1.78 8.05
CA LEU A 397 -7.56 0.84 8.55
C LEU A 397 -8.25 -0.42 9.09
N SER A 398 -7.74 -1.60 8.73
CA SER A 398 -8.14 -2.86 9.35
C SER A 398 -7.55 -2.99 10.76
N THR A 399 -7.97 -4.00 11.51
CA THR A 399 -7.36 -4.33 12.82
C THR A 399 -5.87 -4.65 12.67
N GLU A 400 -5.52 -5.45 11.67
CA GLU A 400 -4.14 -5.86 11.39
C GLU A 400 -3.26 -4.69 10.95
N GLU A 401 -3.81 -3.76 10.15
CA GLU A 401 -3.07 -2.55 9.75
C GLU A 401 -2.79 -1.66 10.96
N ARG A 402 -3.75 -1.50 11.88
CA ARG A 402 -3.53 -0.75 13.13
C ARG A 402 -2.47 -1.42 14.00
N ASP A 403 -2.57 -2.74 14.18
CA ASP A 403 -1.61 -3.49 14.99
C ASP A 403 -0.19 -3.43 14.41
N ALA A 404 -0.07 -3.53 13.08
CA ALA A 404 1.21 -3.34 12.38
C ALA A 404 1.75 -1.92 12.57
N ILE A 405 0.92 -0.88 12.41
CA ILE A 405 1.33 0.51 12.62
C ILE A 405 1.83 0.73 14.04
N LEU A 406 1.07 0.27 15.05
CA LEU A 406 1.45 0.40 16.46
C LEU A 406 2.77 -0.31 16.75
N LEU A 407 2.94 -1.51 16.21
CA LEU A 407 4.16 -2.28 16.38
C LEU A 407 5.36 -1.59 15.71
N MET A 408 5.24 -1.18 14.44
CA MET A 408 6.30 -0.45 13.72
C MET A 408 6.69 0.83 14.46
N ARG A 409 5.70 1.59 14.94
CA ARG A 409 5.92 2.80 15.74
C ARG A 409 6.58 2.52 17.09
N ALA A 410 6.24 1.42 17.76
CA ALA A 410 6.84 1.06 19.05
C ALA A 410 8.36 0.88 18.96
N PHE A 411 8.86 0.48 17.79
CA PHE A 411 10.27 0.31 17.49
C PHE A 411 10.91 1.52 16.76
N CYS A 412 10.18 2.62 16.55
CA CYS A 412 10.76 3.88 16.11
C CYS A 412 11.58 4.50 17.25
N PRO A 413 12.90 4.65 17.10
CA PRO A 413 13.74 5.13 18.20
C PRO A 413 13.53 6.61 18.53
N LYS A 414 13.79 7.00 19.76
CA LYS A 414 14.11 8.36 20.18
C LYS A 414 15.41 8.29 20.97
N PRO A 415 16.27 9.32 20.96
CA PRO A 415 17.47 9.33 21.78
C PRO A 415 17.16 8.96 23.23
N SER A 416 17.94 8.04 23.79
CA SER A 416 17.81 7.69 25.19
C SER A 416 18.26 8.85 26.08
N THR A 417 17.62 9.00 27.24
CA THR A 417 17.87 10.08 28.20
C THR A 417 18.12 9.49 29.58
N PRO A 418 18.96 10.11 30.43
CA PRO A 418 19.86 11.22 30.11
C PRO A 418 21.03 10.83 29.20
N ASP A 419 21.31 9.53 29.04
CA ASP A 419 22.45 9.04 28.26
C ASP A 419 21.98 8.31 26.98
N SER A 420 22.34 8.84 25.81
CA SER A 420 22.00 8.28 24.51
C SER A 420 22.68 6.93 24.25
N LEU A 421 23.78 6.63 24.95
CA LEU A 421 24.55 5.40 24.78
C LEU A 421 23.68 4.15 24.99
N VAL A 422 22.73 4.20 25.93
CA VAL A 422 21.77 3.10 26.17
C VAL A 422 21.03 2.74 24.89
N GLY A 423 20.47 3.74 24.21
CA GLY A 423 19.75 3.58 22.97
C GLY A 423 20.65 3.13 21.82
N THR A 424 21.86 3.67 21.72
CA THR A 424 22.84 3.28 20.70
C THR A 424 23.28 1.82 20.82
N ILE A 425 23.39 1.28 22.02
CA ILE A 425 23.76 -0.13 22.22
C ILE A 425 22.57 -1.06 21.96
N LEU A 426 21.37 -0.68 22.39
CA LEU A 426 20.14 -1.41 22.05
C LEU A 426 19.96 -1.48 20.53
N ALA A 427 20.22 -0.37 19.85
CA ALA A 427 20.29 -0.28 18.40
C ALA A 427 21.28 -1.26 17.76
N GLN A 428 22.50 -1.28 18.27
CA GLN A 428 23.54 -2.20 17.79
C GLN A 428 23.08 -3.66 17.91
N GLY A 429 22.54 -4.04 19.08
CA GLY A 429 22.02 -5.39 19.31
C GLY A 429 20.83 -5.74 18.41
N PHE A 430 19.93 -4.78 18.18
CA PHE A 430 18.78 -4.96 17.30
C PHE A 430 19.19 -5.26 15.86
N SER A 431 20.18 -4.53 15.36
CA SER A 431 20.68 -4.73 13.99
C SER A 431 21.61 -5.95 13.86
N SER A 432 22.39 -6.28 14.90
CA SER A 432 23.31 -7.42 14.86
C SER A 432 22.59 -8.76 14.92
N ALA A 433 21.40 -8.83 15.54
CA ALA A 433 20.63 -10.06 15.68
C ALA A 433 20.35 -10.78 14.35
N LEU A 434 20.03 -10.03 13.30
CA LEU A 434 19.75 -10.56 11.97
C LEU A 434 20.52 -9.73 10.93
N PRO A 435 21.82 -10.02 10.72
CA PRO A 435 22.64 -9.24 9.82
C PRO A 435 22.13 -9.42 8.38
N ASN A 436 22.12 -8.33 7.61
CA ASN A 436 21.65 -8.29 6.22
C ASN A 436 20.16 -8.64 6.00
N VAL A 437 19.37 -8.76 7.07
CA VAL A 437 17.92 -8.98 6.95
C VAL A 437 17.21 -7.71 7.39
N SER A 438 16.50 -7.06 6.46
CA SER A 438 15.66 -5.92 6.80
C SER A 438 14.49 -6.33 7.72
N PRO A 439 14.14 -5.51 8.72
CA PRO A 439 12.93 -5.67 9.49
C PRO A 439 11.67 -5.84 8.60
N PRO A 440 10.69 -6.64 9.02
CA PRO A 440 9.46 -6.85 8.27
C PRO A 440 8.56 -5.62 8.28
N VAL A 441 7.76 -5.48 7.22
CA VAL A 441 6.73 -4.44 7.04
C VAL A 441 5.44 -5.09 6.52
N LEU A 442 4.30 -4.45 6.82
CA LEU A 442 3.02 -4.84 6.24
C LEU A 442 2.81 -4.15 4.89
N THR A 443 2.61 -4.95 3.85
CA THR A 443 2.26 -4.50 2.50
C THR A 443 0.84 -4.94 2.13
N ARG A 444 0.32 -4.45 1.00
CA ARG A 444 -0.97 -4.87 0.43
C ARG A 444 -1.04 -6.39 0.19
N SER A 445 0.09 -7.04 -0.07
CA SER A 445 0.19 -8.49 -0.26
C SER A 445 0.53 -9.28 1.01
N GLY A 446 0.64 -8.62 2.18
CA GLY A 446 1.00 -9.25 3.44
C GLY A 446 2.37 -8.82 3.98
N ILE A 447 2.88 -9.57 4.94
CA ILE A 447 4.16 -9.26 5.59
C ILE A 447 5.32 -9.65 4.69
N VAL A 448 6.17 -8.68 4.36
CA VAL A 448 7.40 -8.89 3.57
C VAL A 448 8.58 -8.18 4.23
N ARG A 449 9.81 -8.42 3.75
CA ARG A 449 11.00 -7.73 4.25
C ARG A 449 11.03 -6.29 3.75
N GLY A 450 11.56 -5.38 4.55
CA GLY A 450 11.72 -3.98 4.14
C GLY A 450 12.47 -3.82 2.81
N ALA A 451 13.51 -4.63 2.56
CA ALA A 451 14.26 -4.62 1.30
C ALA A 451 13.41 -5.01 0.06
N ASP A 452 12.43 -5.90 0.25
CA ASP A 452 11.55 -6.39 -0.81
C ASP A 452 10.26 -5.54 -0.93
N ALA A 453 10.00 -4.69 0.07
CA ALA A 453 8.86 -3.81 0.08
C ALA A 453 9.11 -2.56 -0.77
N ARG A 454 8.02 -2.00 -1.30
CA ARG A 454 8.02 -0.73 -2.02
C ARG A 454 7.12 0.29 -1.35
N LEU A 455 7.60 1.53 -1.26
CA LEU A 455 6.82 2.67 -0.79
C LEU A 455 6.08 3.31 -1.98
N PRO A 456 4.84 3.79 -1.77
CA PRO A 456 4.07 4.44 -2.82
C PRO A 456 4.81 5.68 -3.30
N PHE A 457 4.82 5.90 -4.62
CA PHE A 457 5.56 7.00 -5.23
C PHE A 457 4.82 7.47 -6.49
N GLN A 458 4.45 8.76 -6.50
CA GLN A 458 3.87 9.45 -7.65
C GLN A 458 2.73 8.69 -8.38
N GLY A 459 1.96 7.88 -7.67
CA GLY A 459 0.78 7.17 -8.18
C GLY A 459 1.06 5.81 -8.81
N MET A 460 2.33 5.38 -8.83
CA MET A 460 2.74 4.07 -9.35
C MET A 460 2.07 2.90 -8.60
N GLU A 461 1.68 3.09 -7.34
CA GLU A 461 0.98 2.08 -6.53
C GLU A 461 -0.44 1.73 -7.02
N ALA A 462 -0.97 2.49 -7.99
CA ALA A 462 -2.20 2.13 -8.69
C ALA A 462 -2.00 0.89 -9.57
N PHE A 463 -0.79 0.73 -10.14
CA PHE A 463 -0.46 -0.33 -11.10
C PHE A 463 0.34 -1.46 -10.45
N VAL A 464 1.14 -1.14 -9.42
CA VAL A 464 1.93 -2.13 -8.67
C VAL A 464 1.22 -2.45 -7.35
N LYS A 465 0.61 -3.65 -7.26
CA LYS A 465 -0.13 -4.08 -6.06
C LYS A 465 0.71 -4.94 -5.10
N LYS A 466 1.55 -5.82 -5.66
CA LYS A 466 2.34 -6.79 -4.88
C LYS A 466 3.54 -6.11 -4.22
N GLY A 467 3.77 -6.39 -2.94
CA GLY A 467 4.92 -5.87 -2.19
C GLY A 467 4.85 -4.36 -1.87
N VAL A 468 3.76 -3.67 -2.20
CA VAL A 468 3.64 -2.23 -1.97
C VAL A 468 2.98 -1.94 -0.63
N VAL A 469 3.62 -1.08 0.17
CA VAL A 469 3.08 -0.57 1.42
C VAL A 469 1.91 0.34 1.11
N ARG A 470 0.78 0.13 1.79
CA ARG A 470 -0.39 0.98 1.64
C ARG A 470 -0.07 2.39 2.13
N ARG A 471 -0.46 3.42 1.38
CA ARG A 471 -0.09 4.82 1.64
C ARG A 471 -0.41 5.30 3.07
N ILE A 472 -1.60 4.99 3.58
CA ILE A 472 -2.00 5.32 4.95
C ILE A 472 -1.13 4.63 6.01
N VAL A 473 -0.67 3.39 5.74
CA VAL A 473 0.22 2.65 6.64
C VAL A 473 1.62 3.27 6.62
N PHE A 474 2.12 3.61 5.44
CA PHE A 474 3.39 4.33 5.28
C PHE A 474 3.38 5.66 6.04
N GLN A 475 2.37 6.50 5.81
CA GLN A 475 2.26 7.84 6.41
C GLN A 475 2.16 7.82 7.94
N ASN A 476 1.63 6.75 8.53
CA ASN A 476 1.53 6.60 9.98
C ASN A 476 2.82 6.07 10.65
N ALA A 477 3.79 5.60 9.88
CA ALA A 477 5.04 5.02 10.37
C ALA A 477 6.23 5.30 9.42
N VAL A 478 6.36 6.53 8.92
CA VAL A 478 7.34 6.91 7.88
C VAL A 478 8.76 6.56 8.29
N GLU A 479 9.16 6.93 9.50
CA GLU A 479 10.52 6.72 9.99
C GLU A 479 10.87 5.24 10.12
N TYR A 480 9.90 4.39 10.46
CA TYR A 480 10.10 2.94 10.47
C TYR A 480 10.42 2.43 9.06
N HIS A 481 9.59 2.80 8.08
CA HIS A 481 9.74 2.33 6.71
C HIS A 481 11.06 2.79 6.07
N GLU A 482 11.40 4.07 6.21
CA GLU A 482 12.58 4.66 5.55
C GLU A 482 13.88 4.32 6.27
N VAL A 483 13.92 4.40 7.60
CA VAL A 483 15.17 4.31 8.38
C VAL A 483 15.41 2.91 8.92
N ILE A 484 14.37 2.25 9.44
CA ILE A 484 14.50 0.99 10.18
C ILE A 484 14.41 -0.20 9.22
N ALA A 485 13.32 -0.29 8.47
CA ALA A 485 13.09 -1.31 7.47
C ALA A 485 13.92 -1.07 6.18
N GLY A 486 14.23 0.20 5.88
CA GLY A 486 15.01 0.56 4.69
C GLY A 486 14.29 0.29 3.39
N CYS A 487 12.97 0.52 3.35
CA CYS A 487 12.16 0.32 2.16
C CYS A 487 12.54 1.28 1.04
N GLN A 488 12.51 0.80 -0.20
CA GLN A 488 12.72 1.63 -1.38
C GLN A 488 11.39 2.17 -1.90
N THR A 489 11.40 3.31 -2.57
CA THR A 489 10.23 3.82 -3.31
C THR A 489 10.02 3.02 -4.59
N LEU A 490 8.78 2.96 -5.08
CA LEU A 490 8.47 2.41 -6.39
C LEU A 490 9.28 3.11 -7.50
N THR A 491 9.69 2.32 -8.48
CA THR A 491 10.37 2.81 -9.70
C THR A 491 9.59 2.44 -10.96
N MET A 492 9.97 3.03 -12.09
CA MET A 492 9.41 2.68 -13.40
C MET A 492 9.65 1.20 -13.76
N GLU A 493 10.77 0.62 -13.32
CA GLU A 493 11.05 -0.80 -13.52
C GLU A 493 10.06 -1.70 -12.75
N ASP A 494 9.66 -1.30 -11.54
CA ASP A 494 8.63 -2.02 -10.79
C ASP A 494 7.27 -1.98 -11.53
N VAL A 495 6.93 -0.84 -12.15
CA VAL A 495 5.71 -0.69 -12.97
C VAL A 495 5.76 -1.60 -14.19
N VAL A 496 6.87 -1.57 -14.94
CA VAL A 496 7.06 -2.44 -16.10
C VAL A 496 6.99 -3.91 -15.69
N SER A 497 7.68 -4.30 -14.62
CA SER A 497 7.66 -5.68 -14.13
C SER A 497 6.25 -6.11 -13.74
N ALA A 498 5.48 -5.27 -13.05
CA ALA A 498 4.09 -5.55 -12.71
C ALA A 498 3.23 -5.76 -13.97
N LEU A 499 3.38 -4.89 -14.97
CA LEU A 499 2.66 -4.97 -16.25
C LEU A 499 3.15 -6.09 -17.18
N SER A 500 4.37 -6.60 -17.01
CA SER A 500 4.92 -7.70 -17.81
C SER A 500 4.71 -9.10 -17.22
N SER A 501 4.28 -9.22 -15.96
CA SER A 501 4.19 -10.47 -15.20
C SER A 501 3.02 -11.40 -15.60
N SER A 502 2.81 -11.62 -16.90
CA SER A 502 1.72 -12.39 -17.50
C SER A 502 1.85 -13.92 -17.39
N SER A 503 2.85 -14.44 -16.67
CA SER A 503 3.23 -15.86 -16.71
C SER A 503 2.75 -16.73 -15.54
N SER A 504 1.95 -16.22 -14.60
CA SER A 504 1.48 -17.03 -13.46
C SER A 504 -0.05 -17.12 -13.38
N ARG A 505 -0.53 -18.37 -13.31
CA ARG A 505 -1.93 -18.84 -13.31
C ARG A 505 -2.84 -18.26 -12.20
N GLU A 506 -2.31 -17.37 -11.36
CA GLU A 506 -2.98 -16.77 -10.19
C GLU A 506 -2.98 -15.22 -10.20
N GLY A 507 -2.32 -14.57 -11.17
CA GLY A 507 -2.24 -13.10 -11.26
C GLY A 507 -2.89 -12.57 -12.53
N ASN A 508 -4.15 -12.12 -12.44
CA ASN A 508 -4.80 -11.34 -13.50
C ASN A 508 -4.03 -10.03 -13.69
N ASN A 509 -3.10 -10.01 -14.66
CA ASN A 509 -2.41 -8.80 -15.11
C ASN A 509 -3.17 -8.10 -16.26
N VAL A 510 -4.41 -8.51 -16.48
CA VAL A 510 -5.32 -7.87 -17.40
C VAL A 510 -6.00 -6.73 -16.66
N LEU A 511 -5.79 -5.52 -17.13
CA LEU A 511 -6.38 -4.31 -16.57
C LEU A 511 -7.85 -4.18 -16.98
N GLU A 512 -8.66 -3.54 -16.13
CA GLU A 512 -9.97 -3.05 -16.56
C GLU A 512 -9.80 -1.79 -17.42
N GLU A 513 -10.75 -1.48 -18.31
CA GLU A 513 -10.73 -0.25 -19.12
C GLU A 513 -10.46 1.01 -18.28
N GLU A 514 -11.08 1.12 -17.09
CA GLU A 514 -10.87 2.25 -16.18
C GLU A 514 -9.40 2.39 -15.70
N ASP A 515 -8.71 1.27 -15.48
CA ASP A 515 -7.31 1.25 -15.07
C ASP A 515 -6.38 1.67 -16.22
N VAL A 516 -6.72 1.32 -17.47
CA VAL A 516 -6.01 1.79 -18.67
C VAL A 516 -6.22 3.28 -18.91
N VAL A 517 -7.46 3.76 -18.78
CA VAL A 517 -7.76 5.21 -18.81
C VAL A 517 -6.92 5.94 -17.77
N ARG A 518 -6.87 5.40 -16.54
CA ARG A 518 -6.05 5.96 -15.46
C ARG A 518 -4.57 5.95 -15.82
N LEU A 519 -4.05 4.87 -16.39
CA LEU A 519 -2.65 4.75 -16.84
C LEU A 519 -2.30 5.82 -17.87
N ILE A 520 -3.13 6.00 -18.90
CA ILE A 520 -2.90 6.99 -19.97
C ILE A 520 -2.91 8.42 -19.39
N LYS A 521 -3.88 8.74 -18.52
CA LYS A 521 -3.93 10.04 -17.85
C LYS A 521 -2.72 10.26 -16.95
N TRP A 522 -2.37 9.27 -16.14
CA TRP A 522 -1.21 9.30 -15.27
C TRP A 522 0.10 9.48 -16.06
N TRP A 523 0.24 8.82 -17.21
CA TRP A 523 1.41 8.91 -18.09
C TRP A 523 1.73 10.36 -18.49
N THR A 524 0.71 11.13 -18.85
CA THR A 524 0.89 12.55 -19.19
C THR A 524 1.41 13.38 -18.02
N LYS A 525 1.06 13.00 -16.78
CA LYS A 525 1.49 13.71 -15.58
C LYS A 525 2.89 13.28 -15.13
N ILE A 526 3.18 11.98 -15.09
CA ILE A 526 4.49 11.49 -14.66
C ILE A 526 5.60 11.97 -15.60
N THR A 527 5.36 11.98 -16.92
CA THR A 527 6.34 12.47 -17.91
C THR A 527 6.59 13.98 -17.82
N SER A 528 5.64 14.74 -17.27
CA SER A 528 5.83 16.17 -16.98
C SER A 528 6.71 16.42 -15.74
N ILE A 529 6.80 15.43 -14.84
CA ILE A 529 7.58 15.50 -13.59
C ILE A 529 8.95 14.87 -13.78
N ASP A 530 9.00 13.71 -14.42
CA ASP A 530 10.20 12.93 -14.69
C ASP A 530 10.30 12.63 -16.19
N THR A 531 11.16 13.36 -16.89
CA THR A 531 11.40 13.18 -18.32
C THR A 531 12.08 11.86 -18.64
N THR A 532 12.72 11.19 -17.68
CA THR A 532 13.36 9.88 -17.93
C THR A 532 12.33 8.76 -18.10
N ALA A 533 11.08 8.99 -17.65
CA ALA A 533 9.97 8.06 -17.85
C ALA A 533 9.74 7.75 -19.34
N PHE A 534 10.02 8.68 -20.26
CA PHE A 534 9.91 8.47 -21.70
C PHE A 534 10.69 7.24 -22.20
N ASN A 535 11.80 6.88 -21.55
CA ASN A 535 12.58 5.68 -21.93
C ASN A 535 11.78 4.38 -21.80
N TYR A 536 10.70 4.38 -21.02
CA TYR A 536 9.84 3.22 -20.78
C TYR A 536 8.53 3.26 -21.59
N ALA A 537 8.30 4.31 -22.40
CA ALA A 537 7.03 4.55 -23.10
C ALA A 537 6.57 3.34 -23.92
N GLN A 538 7.42 2.88 -24.84
CA GLN A 538 7.09 1.78 -25.74
C GLN A 538 6.94 0.45 -24.98
N VAL A 539 7.83 0.18 -24.03
CA VAL A 539 7.80 -1.04 -23.22
C VAL A 539 6.50 -1.13 -22.43
N ILE A 540 6.06 -0.04 -21.81
CA ILE A 540 4.79 -0.01 -21.08
C ILE A 540 3.63 -0.28 -22.04
N LYS A 541 3.58 0.43 -23.17
CA LYS A 541 2.50 0.28 -24.15
C LYS A 541 2.35 -1.17 -24.63
N ASP A 542 3.46 -1.83 -24.93
CA ASP A 542 3.46 -3.20 -25.48
C ASP A 542 3.08 -4.27 -24.45
N ASN A 543 3.27 -4.00 -23.15
CA ASN A 543 2.97 -4.94 -22.07
C ASN A 543 1.54 -4.80 -21.49
N VAL A 544 0.82 -3.72 -21.82
CA VAL A 544 -0.53 -3.51 -21.27
C VAL A 544 -1.56 -4.36 -22.02
N MET A 545 -2.20 -5.26 -21.27
CA MET A 545 -3.36 -6.06 -21.68
C MET A 545 -4.60 -5.59 -20.92
N PHE A 546 -5.75 -5.50 -21.57
CA PHE A 546 -6.97 -5.05 -20.91
C PHE A 546 -8.26 -5.65 -21.45
N LEU A 547 -9.31 -5.60 -20.61
CA LEU A 547 -10.68 -5.96 -20.96
C LEU A 547 -11.47 -4.68 -21.31
N PRO A 548 -11.96 -4.54 -22.55
CA PRO A 548 -12.82 -3.41 -22.92
C PRO A 548 -14.15 -3.46 -22.16
N ALA A 549 -14.77 -2.30 -21.93
CA ALA A 549 -16.09 -2.23 -21.32
C ALA A 549 -17.14 -2.87 -22.24
N LYS A 550 -18.04 -3.69 -21.68
CA LYS A 550 -19.18 -4.24 -22.42
C LYS A 550 -20.12 -3.10 -22.84
N ASP A 551 -20.41 -2.98 -24.13
CA ASP A 551 -21.55 -2.21 -24.60
C ASP A 551 -22.83 -2.89 -24.09
N ARG A 552 -23.64 -2.16 -23.32
CA ARG A 552 -24.88 -2.67 -22.69
C ARG A 552 -25.99 -3.04 -23.68
N GLY A 553 -25.70 -3.12 -24.98
CA GLY A 553 -26.67 -3.18 -26.07
C GLY A 553 -27.07 -4.57 -26.58
N ASN A 554 -26.19 -5.58 -26.48
CA ASN A 554 -26.49 -6.94 -26.97
C ASN A 554 -26.28 -7.95 -25.84
N ALA A 555 -27.39 -8.49 -25.34
CA ALA A 555 -27.44 -9.42 -24.22
C ALA A 555 -27.59 -10.88 -24.64
N ASP A 556 -27.16 -11.23 -25.87
CA ASP A 556 -27.20 -12.59 -26.38
C ASP A 556 -25.79 -13.08 -26.74
N ASP A 557 -25.50 -14.26 -26.20
CA ASP A 557 -24.47 -15.23 -26.55
C ASP A 557 -22.99 -15.07 -26.13
N ASP A 558 -22.40 -16.26 -26.08
CA ASP A 558 -21.19 -16.80 -25.47
C ASP A 558 -19.86 -16.21 -26.00
N ASP A 559 -19.84 -14.94 -26.39
CA ASP A 559 -18.63 -14.29 -26.89
C ASP A 559 -17.61 -14.14 -25.76
N ALA A 560 -16.61 -15.01 -25.80
CA ALA A 560 -15.46 -15.00 -24.91
C ALA A 560 -14.91 -13.57 -24.80
N MET A 561 -14.79 -13.05 -23.58
CA MET A 561 -14.30 -11.68 -23.36
C MET A 561 -12.92 -11.52 -24.02
N GLU A 562 -12.88 -10.77 -25.12
CA GLU A 562 -11.68 -10.56 -25.90
C GLU A 562 -10.72 -9.63 -25.15
N ILE A 563 -9.53 -10.14 -24.84
CA ILE A 563 -8.46 -9.36 -24.21
C ILE A 563 -7.75 -8.57 -25.31
N LYS A 564 -7.73 -7.25 -25.21
CA LYS A 564 -7.03 -6.37 -26.15
C LYS A 564 -5.65 -5.96 -25.63
N LYS A 565 -4.71 -5.69 -26.54
CA LYS A 565 -3.39 -5.14 -26.22
C LYS A 565 -3.34 -3.66 -26.51
N LEU A 566 -2.79 -2.87 -25.60
CA LEU A 566 -2.61 -1.44 -25.85
C LEU A 566 -1.59 -1.17 -26.96
N GLY A 567 -0.59 -2.03 -27.13
CA GLY A 567 0.39 -1.94 -28.22
C GLY A 567 -0.22 -2.00 -29.62
N GLU A 568 -1.35 -2.70 -29.79
CA GLU A 568 -2.07 -2.83 -31.07
C GLU A 568 -2.88 -1.56 -31.40
N ILE A 569 -3.18 -0.75 -30.39
CA ILE A 569 -3.92 0.51 -30.54
C ILE A 569 -2.94 1.63 -30.90
N GLN A 570 -3.17 2.27 -32.04
CA GLN A 570 -2.29 3.29 -32.63
C GLN A 570 -3.00 4.61 -32.87
N PHE A 571 -4.34 4.60 -32.97
CA PHE A 571 -5.08 5.74 -33.47
C PHE A 571 -6.16 6.23 -32.50
N TYR A 572 -6.35 7.54 -32.44
CA TYR A 572 -7.53 8.17 -31.87
C TYR A 572 -8.34 8.89 -32.94
N VAL A 573 -9.63 9.09 -32.68
CA VAL A 573 -10.54 9.77 -33.62
C VAL A 573 -10.72 11.24 -33.23
N GLU A 574 -10.40 12.15 -34.14
CA GLU A 574 -10.66 13.59 -33.96
C GLU A 574 -12.16 13.92 -33.81
N LYS A 575 -12.43 15.06 -33.16
CA LYS A 575 -13.80 15.52 -32.92
C LYS A 575 -14.53 15.79 -34.23
N ASN A 576 -15.74 15.26 -34.36
CA ASN A 576 -16.66 15.46 -35.50
C ASN A 576 -16.18 14.87 -36.84
N THR A 577 -15.08 14.11 -36.87
CA THR A 577 -14.56 13.50 -38.10
C THR A 577 -15.36 12.27 -38.53
N PHE A 578 -15.82 11.45 -37.59
CA PHE A 578 -16.65 10.27 -37.87
C PHE A 578 -17.91 10.26 -37.01
N PRO A 579 -19.08 9.87 -37.55
CA PRO A 579 -20.26 9.49 -36.76
C PRO A 579 -19.95 8.34 -35.80
N SER A 580 -20.64 8.31 -34.65
CA SER A 580 -20.46 7.29 -33.59
C SER A 580 -20.79 5.86 -34.03
N ASP A 581 -21.64 5.72 -35.03
CA ASP A 581 -22.22 4.44 -35.44
C ASP A 581 -21.39 3.75 -36.55
N LEU A 582 -20.27 4.36 -36.97
CA LEU A 582 -19.42 3.79 -38.02
C LEU A 582 -18.45 2.75 -37.45
N PRO A 583 -18.22 1.64 -38.17
CA PRO A 583 -17.25 0.65 -37.76
C PRO A 583 -15.83 1.23 -37.84
N MET A 584 -15.01 0.87 -36.85
CA MET A 584 -13.64 1.35 -36.71
C MET A 584 -12.66 0.17 -36.73
N PRO A 585 -11.44 0.36 -37.26
CA PRO A 585 -10.37 -0.62 -37.15
C PRO A 585 -10.04 -0.95 -35.68
N ASP A 586 -9.58 -2.17 -35.42
CA ASP A 586 -9.14 -2.58 -34.07
C ASP A 586 -7.93 -1.80 -33.54
N SER A 587 -7.19 -1.14 -34.43
CA SER A 587 -6.08 -0.24 -34.08
C SER A 587 -6.54 1.12 -33.55
N VAL A 588 -7.85 1.40 -33.50
CA VAL A 588 -8.42 2.65 -32.97
C VAL A 588 -8.84 2.46 -31.51
N ILE A 589 -8.57 3.48 -30.67
CA ILE A 589 -9.04 3.55 -29.28
C ILE A 589 -10.58 3.37 -29.25
N PRO A 590 -11.11 2.39 -28.49
CA PRO A 590 -12.55 2.24 -28.30
C PRO A 590 -13.23 3.54 -27.86
N TYR A 591 -14.42 3.80 -28.41
CA TYR A 591 -15.12 5.08 -28.20
C TYR A 591 -15.40 5.39 -26.73
N SER A 592 -15.82 4.38 -25.94
CA SER A 592 -16.02 4.49 -24.48
C SER A 592 -14.76 4.98 -23.76
N MET A 593 -13.62 4.39 -24.11
CA MET A 593 -12.32 4.71 -23.52
C MET A 593 -11.85 6.11 -23.95
N GLN A 594 -12.01 6.46 -25.23
CA GLN A 594 -11.66 7.78 -25.75
C GLN A 594 -12.47 8.90 -25.06
N GLN A 595 -13.76 8.69 -24.81
CA GLN A 595 -14.59 9.65 -24.06
C GLN A 595 -14.07 9.86 -22.63
N GLN A 596 -13.65 8.78 -21.96
CA GLN A 596 -13.15 8.86 -20.59
C GLN A 596 -11.77 9.52 -20.50
N ILE A 597 -10.90 9.29 -21.49
CA ILE A 597 -9.57 9.93 -21.58
C ILE A 597 -9.71 11.41 -21.94
N GLY A 598 -10.48 11.73 -22.98
CA GLY A 598 -10.63 13.07 -23.52
C GLY A 598 -9.55 13.43 -24.54
N LEU A 599 -9.95 14.09 -25.63
CA LEU A 599 -9.08 14.41 -26.77
C LEU A 599 -7.86 15.27 -26.39
N ARG A 600 -8.04 16.23 -25.48
CA ARG A 600 -6.94 17.08 -25.01
C ARG A 600 -5.78 16.30 -24.40
N ILE A 601 -6.07 15.15 -23.77
CA ILE A 601 -5.04 14.28 -23.20
C ILE A 601 -4.38 13.49 -24.31
N LEU A 602 -5.15 12.93 -25.25
CA LEU A 602 -4.63 12.15 -26.39
C LEU A 602 -3.74 12.97 -27.34
N GLU A 603 -4.02 14.26 -27.49
CA GLU A 603 -3.21 15.20 -28.29
C GLU A 603 -1.94 15.69 -27.56
N HIS A 604 -1.76 15.32 -26.28
CA HIS A 604 -0.63 15.75 -25.49
C HIS A 604 0.70 15.23 -26.06
N SER A 605 1.75 16.04 -26.01
CA SER A 605 3.05 15.73 -26.61
C SER A 605 3.65 14.41 -26.11
N SER A 606 3.38 14.06 -24.85
CA SER A 606 3.87 12.84 -24.20
C SER A 606 3.27 11.54 -24.75
N LEU A 607 2.16 11.62 -25.48
CA LEU A 607 1.47 10.46 -26.06
C LEU A 607 1.68 10.31 -27.57
N ARG A 608 2.49 11.18 -28.20
CA ARG A 608 2.75 11.11 -29.65
C ARG A 608 3.40 9.80 -30.10
N GLU A 609 4.19 9.17 -29.23
CA GLU A 609 4.77 7.84 -29.50
C GLU A 609 3.73 6.72 -29.32
N TRP A 610 2.67 6.96 -28.56
CA TRP A 610 1.62 5.98 -28.33
C TRP A 610 0.51 6.08 -29.38
N PHE A 611 0.03 7.28 -29.67
CA PHE A 611 -1.14 7.46 -30.50
C PHE A 611 -0.95 8.60 -31.50
N SER A 612 -1.63 8.45 -32.64
CA SER A 612 -1.77 9.48 -33.68
C SER A 612 -3.24 9.63 -34.06
N SER A 613 -3.60 10.75 -34.70
CA SER A 613 -4.94 10.91 -35.27
C SER A 613 -5.14 9.89 -36.39
N LEU A 614 -6.30 9.22 -36.43
CA LEU A 614 -6.63 8.22 -37.44
C LEU A 614 -6.52 8.80 -38.86
N PRO A 615 -5.53 8.35 -39.66
CA PRO A 615 -5.40 8.81 -41.03
C PRO A 615 -6.59 8.33 -41.88
N MET A 616 -7.12 9.20 -42.74
CA MET A 616 -8.31 8.89 -43.55
C MET A 616 -8.05 7.74 -44.54
N ASP A 617 -6.84 7.64 -45.07
CA ASP A 617 -6.41 6.55 -45.95
C ASP A 617 -6.44 5.19 -45.24
N VAL A 618 -5.95 5.11 -44.00
CA VAL A 618 -6.00 3.89 -43.18
C VAL A 618 -7.45 3.46 -42.93
N TRP A 619 -8.32 4.42 -42.58
CA TRP A 619 -9.74 4.13 -42.38
C TRP A 619 -10.45 3.73 -43.68
N ALA A 620 -10.14 4.40 -44.80
CA ALA A 620 -10.71 4.09 -46.11
C ALA A 620 -10.36 2.67 -46.59
N VAL A 621 -9.11 2.22 -46.37
CA VAL A 621 -8.70 0.84 -46.68
C VAL A 621 -9.51 -0.15 -45.85
N PHE A 622 -9.60 0.06 -44.53
CA PHE A 622 -10.37 -0.80 -43.64
C PHE A 622 -11.85 -0.87 -44.04
N ILE A 623 -12.50 0.28 -44.21
CA ILE A 623 -13.95 0.32 -44.46
C ILE A 623 -14.31 -0.28 -45.83
N SER A 624 -13.41 -0.19 -46.81
CA SER A 624 -13.62 -0.82 -48.13
C SER A 624 -13.68 -2.35 -48.06
N GLN A 625 -13.03 -2.94 -47.05
CA GLN A 625 -13.00 -4.38 -46.79
C GLN A 625 -14.07 -4.84 -45.79
N HIS A 626 -14.77 -3.91 -45.15
CA HIS A 626 -15.76 -4.22 -44.13
C HIS A 626 -17.09 -4.68 -44.77
N SER A 627 -17.80 -5.59 -44.08
CA SER A 627 -19.06 -6.18 -44.57
C SER A 627 -20.13 -5.14 -44.94
N CYS A 628 -20.13 -3.97 -44.31
CA CYS A 628 -21.05 -2.88 -44.62
C CYS A 628 -20.89 -2.30 -46.03
N MET A 629 -19.69 -2.38 -46.62
CA MET A 629 -19.41 -1.88 -47.99
C MET A 629 -19.43 -3.00 -49.04
N ILE A 630 -19.17 -4.26 -48.64
CA ILE A 630 -19.13 -5.41 -49.56
C ILE A 630 -20.51 -6.05 -49.75
N ASP A 631 -21.33 -6.14 -48.70
CA ASP A 631 -22.63 -6.82 -48.76
C ASP A 631 -23.69 -5.93 -49.43
N ALA A 632 -23.81 -6.06 -50.75
CA ALA A 632 -24.73 -5.30 -51.59
C ALA A 632 -26.22 -5.51 -51.28
N GLN A 633 -26.59 -6.60 -50.58
CA GLN A 633 -27.98 -7.03 -50.40
C GLN A 633 -28.51 -6.81 -48.98
N ALA A 634 -27.64 -6.61 -47.98
CA ALA A 634 -28.06 -6.30 -46.62
C ALA A 634 -28.63 -4.88 -46.47
N LEU A 635 -29.96 -4.77 -46.41
CA LEU A 635 -30.70 -3.52 -46.15
C LEU A 635 -30.31 -2.84 -44.83
N SER A 636 -29.92 -3.61 -43.81
CA SER A 636 -29.43 -3.10 -42.52
C SER A 636 -28.18 -2.23 -42.65
N ASN A 637 -27.34 -2.49 -43.66
CA ASN A 637 -26.07 -1.80 -43.86
C ASN A 637 -26.19 -0.50 -44.67
N ASN A 638 -27.35 -0.21 -45.27
CA ASN A 638 -27.51 0.93 -46.17
C ASN A 638 -27.34 2.29 -45.45
N LYS A 639 -27.86 2.41 -44.22
CA LYS A 639 -27.66 3.62 -43.40
C LYS A 639 -26.18 3.87 -43.08
N VAL A 640 -25.45 2.80 -42.74
CA VAL A 640 -24.00 2.85 -42.45
C VAL A 640 -23.23 3.21 -43.72
N ARG A 641 -23.54 2.57 -44.84
CA ARG A 641 -22.94 2.82 -46.16
C ARG A 641 -23.10 4.26 -46.63
N LEU A 642 -24.31 4.82 -46.53
CA LEU A 642 -24.56 6.23 -46.84
C LEU A 642 -23.74 7.16 -45.94
N SER A 643 -23.59 6.80 -44.66
CA SER A 643 -22.77 7.57 -43.71
C SER A 643 -21.28 7.49 -44.06
N VAL A 644 -20.79 6.31 -44.50
CA VAL A 644 -19.41 6.14 -44.99
C VAL A 644 -19.15 7.01 -46.22
N LEU A 645 -20.04 6.96 -47.22
CA LEU A 645 -19.93 7.76 -48.44
C LEU A 645 -19.96 9.27 -48.14
N SER A 646 -20.79 9.68 -47.18
CA SER A 646 -20.86 11.08 -46.72
C SER A 646 -19.54 11.55 -46.09
N VAL A 647 -18.91 10.72 -45.24
CA VAL A 647 -17.60 11.03 -44.64
C VAL A 647 -16.52 11.15 -45.71
N LEU A 648 -16.46 10.21 -46.66
CA LEU A 648 -15.48 10.23 -47.74
C LEU A 648 -15.67 11.43 -48.68
N SER A 649 -16.92 11.76 -49.03
CA SER A 649 -17.25 12.94 -49.83
C SER A 649 -16.83 14.22 -49.12
N ARG A 650 -17.10 14.33 -47.82
CA ARG A 650 -16.71 15.51 -47.04
C ARG A 650 -15.20 15.68 -46.98
N GLU A 651 -14.44 14.60 -46.82
CA GLU A 651 -12.97 14.70 -46.83
C GLU A 651 -12.45 15.12 -48.21
N TYR A 652 -13.03 14.57 -49.28
CA TYR A 652 -12.74 14.94 -50.66
C TYR A 652 -13.03 16.42 -50.94
N ASP A 653 -14.16 16.95 -50.45
CA ASP A 653 -14.60 18.32 -50.75
C ASP A 653 -13.97 19.39 -49.85
N CYS A 654 -13.62 19.09 -48.59
CA CYS A 654 -13.28 20.11 -47.59
C CYS A 654 -11.80 20.19 -47.17
N LYS A 655 -10.99 19.12 -47.31
CA LYS A 655 -9.65 19.08 -46.69
C LYS A 655 -8.45 19.16 -47.63
N TYR A 656 -8.64 18.98 -48.93
CA TYR A 656 -7.53 18.90 -49.89
C TYR A 656 -7.54 20.06 -50.90
N PRO A 657 -6.39 20.68 -51.22
CA PRO A 657 -6.23 21.51 -52.42
C PRO A 657 -6.57 20.72 -53.69
N GLU A 658 -6.95 21.38 -54.79
CA GLU A 658 -7.41 20.72 -56.03
C GLU A 658 -6.51 19.57 -56.53
N SER A 659 -5.18 19.68 -56.35
CA SER A 659 -4.22 18.64 -56.72
C SER A 659 -4.34 17.38 -55.85
N ALA A 660 -4.42 17.53 -54.52
CA ALA A 660 -4.53 16.42 -53.58
C ALA A 660 -5.96 15.82 -53.55
N GLN A 661 -6.97 16.63 -53.90
CA GLN A 661 -8.35 16.17 -54.07
C GLN A 661 -8.44 15.10 -55.17
N ARG A 662 -7.74 15.31 -56.30
CA ARG A 662 -7.69 14.31 -57.39
C ARG A 662 -6.97 13.04 -56.99
N GLU A 663 -5.86 13.14 -56.26
CA GLU A 663 -5.12 11.98 -55.76
C GLU A 663 -5.96 11.15 -54.79
N PHE A 664 -6.61 11.80 -53.82
CA PHE A 664 -7.53 11.14 -52.89
C PHE A 664 -8.72 10.50 -53.63
N GLY A 665 -9.33 11.20 -54.58
CA GLY A 665 -10.40 10.65 -55.42
C GLY A 665 -9.97 9.41 -56.20
N SER A 666 -8.77 9.44 -56.81
CA SER A 666 -8.20 8.28 -57.51
C SER A 666 -7.93 7.11 -56.57
N PHE A 667 -7.46 7.39 -55.36
CA PHE A 667 -7.23 6.38 -54.32
C PHE A 667 -8.54 5.73 -53.89
N ILE A 668 -9.57 6.50 -53.52
CA ILE A 668 -10.87 5.95 -53.13
C ILE A 668 -11.52 5.18 -54.29
N LYS A 669 -11.40 5.68 -55.53
CA LYS A 669 -11.84 4.96 -56.73
C LYS A 669 -11.19 3.59 -56.85
N SER A 670 -9.89 3.48 -56.59
CA SER A 670 -9.18 2.19 -56.64
C SER A 670 -9.66 1.19 -55.58
N LEU A 671 -10.18 1.67 -54.45
CA LEU A 671 -10.72 0.82 -53.38
C LEU A 671 -12.17 0.38 -53.66
N LEU A 672 -12.97 1.24 -54.28
CA LEU A 672 -14.42 1.05 -54.40
C LEU A 672 -14.93 0.72 -55.80
N SER A 673 -14.09 0.78 -56.85
CA SER A 673 -14.53 0.56 -58.25
C SER A 673 -15.23 -0.76 -58.48
N ASP A 674 -14.77 -1.80 -57.78
CA ASP A 674 -15.23 -3.18 -57.94
C ASP A 674 -16.23 -3.57 -56.84
N GLN A 675 -16.52 -2.65 -55.91
CA GLN A 675 -17.42 -2.86 -54.79
C GLN A 675 -18.81 -2.35 -55.11
N LYS A 676 -19.82 -3.19 -54.85
CA LYS A 676 -21.24 -2.83 -54.96
C LYS A 676 -21.68 -1.97 -53.78
N CYS A 677 -21.20 -0.73 -53.76
CA CYS A 677 -21.24 0.14 -52.60
C CYS A 677 -22.05 1.43 -52.80
N ILE A 678 -22.54 1.71 -54.00
CA ILE A 678 -23.36 2.91 -54.26
C ILE A 678 -24.83 2.50 -54.38
N PRO A 679 -25.72 3.00 -53.48
CA PRO A 679 -27.15 2.75 -53.55
C PRO A 679 -27.80 3.30 -54.83
N PHE A 680 -28.62 2.49 -55.49
CA PHE A 680 -29.42 2.88 -56.66
C PHE A 680 -30.90 2.50 -56.47
N GLU A 681 -31.77 3.18 -57.22
CA GLU A 681 -33.21 2.86 -57.28
C GLU A 681 -33.49 2.14 -58.62
N PRO A 682 -34.04 0.91 -58.62
CA PRO A 682 -34.31 0.18 -59.85
C PRO A 682 -35.41 0.87 -60.66
N THR A 683 -35.08 1.24 -61.90
CA THR A 683 -36.03 1.73 -62.89
C THR A 683 -36.63 0.55 -63.65
N THR A 684 -37.80 0.06 -63.22
CA THR A 684 -38.95 -0.37 -64.05
C THR A 684 -39.97 -1.19 -63.26
N GLY A 685 -41.26 -0.95 -63.54
CA GLY A 685 -42.39 -1.58 -62.88
C GLY A 685 -42.55 -3.07 -63.21
N LEU A 686 -42.38 -3.91 -62.20
CA LEU A 686 -43.20 -5.11 -62.05
C LEU A 686 -44.14 -4.83 -60.88
N SER A 687 -45.45 -4.88 -61.13
CA SER A 687 -46.44 -4.77 -60.07
C SER A 687 -46.18 -5.83 -59.01
N SER A 688 -45.80 -5.43 -57.80
CA SER A 688 -46.35 -6.05 -56.61
C SER A 688 -47.45 -5.12 -56.11
N THR A 689 -48.67 -5.42 -56.54
CA THR A 689 -49.84 -5.09 -55.73
C THR A 689 -49.61 -5.64 -54.33
N THR A 690 -49.40 -4.76 -53.36
CA THR A 690 -50.05 -4.81 -52.04
C THR A 690 -49.76 -3.52 -51.27
N SER A 691 -50.82 -3.06 -50.65
CA SER A 691 -50.95 -1.89 -49.79
C SER A 691 -49.98 -1.84 -48.61
N SER A 692 -49.76 -0.59 -48.14
CA SER A 692 -49.26 -0.17 -46.83
C SER A 692 -47.80 -0.43 -46.48
N GLY A 693 -47.00 0.66 -46.46
CA GLY A 693 -45.92 0.86 -45.49
C GLY A 693 -44.55 0.22 -45.73
N GLY A 694 -44.24 -0.30 -46.92
CA GLY A 694 -42.97 -0.99 -47.19
C GLY A 694 -41.82 -0.08 -47.65
N THR A 695 -40.72 -0.07 -46.90
CA THR A 695 -39.42 0.53 -47.25
C THR A 695 -38.93 0.10 -48.64
N ALA A 696 -38.54 1.06 -49.48
CA ALA A 696 -37.91 0.79 -50.77
C ALA A 696 -36.73 -0.18 -50.62
N THR A 697 -36.73 -1.28 -51.36
CA THR A 697 -35.59 -2.20 -51.47
C THR A 697 -34.49 -1.50 -52.25
N VAL A 698 -33.61 -0.81 -51.54
CA VAL A 698 -32.46 -0.11 -52.13
C VAL A 698 -31.33 -1.12 -52.33
N HIS A 699 -30.96 -1.36 -53.60
CA HIS A 699 -29.83 -2.20 -53.98
C HIS A 699 -28.57 -1.33 -54.12
N ALA A 700 -27.38 -1.91 -53.92
CA ALA A 700 -26.11 -1.25 -54.19
C ALA A 700 -25.41 -1.86 -55.41
N GLU A 701 -24.75 -1.04 -56.22
CA GLU A 701 -24.05 -1.46 -57.44
C GLU A 701 -22.70 -0.74 -57.58
N CYS A 702 -21.84 -1.26 -58.45
CA CYS A 702 -20.51 -0.68 -58.68
C CYS A 702 -20.61 0.74 -59.27
N PRO A 703 -19.73 1.68 -58.87
CA PRO A 703 -19.77 3.06 -59.35
C PRO A 703 -19.76 3.21 -60.87
N SER A 704 -19.00 2.37 -61.58
CA SER A 704 -18.85 2.37 -63.04
C SER A 704 -20.13 2.03 -63.82
N ASN A 705 -21.10 1.40 -63.16
CA ASN A 705 -22.38 0.97 -63.75
C ASN A 705 -23.52 1.97 -63.51
N LEU A 706 -23.25 3.07 -62.80
CA LEU A 706 -24.25 4.03 -62.35
C LEU A 706 -24.11 5.39 -63.02
N TYR A 707 -25.24 6.05 -63.17
CA TYR A 707 -25.32 7.43 -63.68
C TYR A 707 -25.74 8.41 -62.59
N LEU A 708 -25.26 9.64 -62.68
CA LEU A 708 -25.71 10.73 -61.83
C LEU A 708 -27.23 10.86 -61.93
N ASN A 709 -27.87 11.19 -60.82
CA ASN A 709 -29.31 11.38 -60.80
C ASN A 709 -29.78 12.48 -61.79
N SER A 710 -28.95 13.52 -61.95
CA SER A 710 -29.15 14.62 -62.88
C SER A 710 -28.89 14.27 -64.36
N ALA A 711 -28.39 13.08 -64.68
CA ALA A 711 -28.11 12.68 -66.06
C ALA A 711 -29.43 12.51 -66.85
N ASP A 712 -29.50 13.12 -68.04
CA ASP A 712 -30.59 12.89 -68.98
C ASP A 712 -30.27 11.65 -69.83
N LEU A 713 -31.06 10.59 -69.64
CA LEU A 713 -30.87 9.29 -70.29
C LEU A 713 -31.90 9.04 -71.41
N SER A 714 -32.77 10.02 -71.69
CA SER A 714 -33.83 9.92 -72.70
C SER A 714 -33.31 9.58 -74.10
N ALA A 715 -32.09 10.00 -74.42
CA ALA A 715 -31.42 9.69 -75.68
C ALA A 715 -31.02 8.21 -75.83
N PHE A 716 -31.06 7.42 -74.75
CA PHE A 716 -30.68 6.00 -74.73
C PHE A 716 -31.85 5.07 -74.42
N ASP A 717 -33.09 5.59 -74.46
CA ASP A 717 -34.30 4.80 -74.27
C ASP A 717 -34.35 3.63 -75.27
N GLY A 718 -34.44 2.40 -74.74
CA GLY A 718 -34.49 1.15 -75.51
C GLY A 718 -33.13 0.47 -75.78
N LEU A 719 -32.00 1.08 -75.42
CA LEU A 719 -30.65 0.48 -75.59
C LEU A 719 -30.16 -0.33 -74.38
N GLY A 720 -30.90 -0.35 -73.27
CA GLY A 720 -30.58 -1.13 -72.07
C GLY A 720 -31.20 -0.55 -70.80
N CYS A 721 -30.99 -1.23 -69.66
CA CYS A 721 -31.35 -0.71 -68.33
C CYS A 721 -30.18 0.10 -67.77
N PHE A 722 -30.33 1.42 -67.67
CA PHE A 722 -29.36 2.32 -67.05
C PHE A 722 -29.84 2.72 -65.65
N GLN A 723 -29.02 2.47 -64.63
CA GLN A 723 -29.38 2.73 -63.24
C GLN A 723 -28.83 4.09 -62.78
N LYS A 724 -29.68 4.88 -62.13
CA LYS A 724 -29.30 6.16 -61.52
C LYS A 724 -29.00 5.99 -60.04
N VAL A 725 -28.03 6.73 -59.54
CA VAL A 725 -27.74 6.82 -58.10
C VAL A 725 -29.00 7.28 -57.34
N SER A 726 -29.31 6.64 -56.21
CA SER A 726 -30.49 6.97 -55.41
C SER A 726 -30.46 8.41 -54.88
N ASN A 727 -31.64 9.04 -54.80
CA ASN A 727 -31.82 10.34 -54.14
C ASN A 727 -31.36 10.35 -52.67
N ALA A 728 -31.27 9.18 -52.02
CA ALA A 728 -30.76 9.05 -50.67
C ALA A 728 -29.27 9.44 -50.55
N VAL A 729 -28.47 9.23 -51.60
CA VAL A 729 -27.03 9.54 -51.62
C VAL A 729 -26.81 11.06 -51.56
N ASN A 730 -27.53 11.82 -52.37
CA ASN A 730 -27.48 13.29 -52.33
C ASN A 730 -28.05 13.84 -51.02
N ARG A 731 -29.13 13.24 -50.49
CA ARG A 731 -29.70 13.62 -49.18
C ARG A 731 -28.75 13.34 -48.01
N ALA A 732 -27.86 12.36 -48.13
CA ALA A 732 -26.80 12.08 -47.16
C ALA A 732 -25.60 13.06 -47.25
N GLY A 733 -25.64 14.03 -48.17
CA GLY A 733 -24.60 15.04 -48.33
C GLY A 733 -23.42 14.62 -49.21
N VAL A 734 -23.56 13.58 -50.02
CA VAL A 734 -22.54 13.16 -50.98
C VAL A 734 -22.59 14.05 -52.22
N SER A 735 -21.47 14.63 -52.62
CA SER A 735 -21.39 15.57 -53.74
C SER A 735 -21.32 14.87 -55.10
N ASN A 736 -21.87 15.51 -56.14
CA ASN A 736 -21.76 15.01 -57.51
C ASN A 736 -20.30 14.98 -57.99
N SER A 737 -19.45 15.91 -57.54
CA SER A 737 -18.01 15.93 -57.81
C SER A 737 -17.31 14.67 -57.30
N PHE A 738 -17.63 14.26 -56.06
CA PHE A 738 -17.11 13.02 -55.50
C PHE A 738 -17.63 11.78 -56.24
N LEU A 739 -18.93 11.73 -56.58
CA LEU A 739 -19.50 10.62 -57.36
C LEU A 739 -18.83 10.47 -58.74
N LEU A 740 -18.60 11.58 -59.44
CA LEU A 740 -17.84 11.60 -60.70
C LEU A 740 -16.41 11.07 -60.50
N ALA A 741 -15.75 11.45 -59.40
CA ALA A 741 -14.40 10.96 -59.07
C ALA A 741 -14.37 9.44 -58.85
N LEU A 742 -15.44 8.84 -58.30
CA LEU A 742 -15.60 7.39 -58.15
C LEU A 742 -15.88 6.66 -59.47
N GLY A 743 -16.23 7.38 -60.55
CA GLY A 743 -16.52 6.81 -61.86
C GLY A 743 -18.00 6.65 -62.19
N VAL A 744 -18.90 7.24 -61.39
CA VAL A 744 -20.32 7.43 -61.74
C VAL A 744 -20.40 8.42 -62.90
N ARG A 745 -21.28 8.19 -63.89
CA ARG A 745 -21.31 8.94 -65.16
C ARG A 745 -22.42 9.96 -65.29
#